data_AF-A0A549T0T4-F1
#
_entry.id   AF-A0A549T0T4-F1
#
_cell.length_a   1.000
_cell.length_b   1.000
_cell.length_c   1.000
_cell.angle_alpha   90.00
_cell.angle_beta   90.00
_cell.angle_gamma   90.00
#
_symmetry.space_group_name_H-M   'P 1'
#
loop_
_entity.id
_entity.type
_entity.pdbx_description
1 polymer ?
#
loop_
_entity_poly.entity_id
_entity_poly.type
_entity_poly.pdbx_seq_one_letter_code
_entity_poly.pdbx_strand_id
1 'polypeptide(L)'
;MKRILFTEAEIAEPSDFQSIGAFAQEATDGIWLDAIGYPAHWAAFTVARKSAQEITVSAGRYVAGGGVYEHAAPRDLNLQLQIPAAASDQRWVAILLRGSEVEEAANRPFETSEDPETSVIVQRTTPKTVKRVVSLIVQAGEANPVPAKPVVAQTDACISYVLLKSTGVDTIEPGNESRVKTLYEVEGRVTALEVDLSGLFLRTETIETQITNIQGRLIDIPRPEIIRQMQRDIGATRLKLDLPDTARAYVFDPGLIPNKWDLAHADWLARVDEGVRFGFAASAQARLEVQAEDNPAIAFRGRRMVPAFDEVVRIENASIDASVNISQLVHTTTTAVRKEASRVRVTYGPTQVVCENKANWAALGGDARVGQIFSINGETFEVVSIEQNYGRGHQTYGVRQIRQETYTEAYWDYVTEEIGINGSVYAQTFLVAQPMQMTSLDLHFARVGIDGDVHVFIVETTNAGTPRFDAVLAQGVLAHRGLTVGWNRCSLPITLLESGRRYAIVTVTTGPHALSISSSNKYTGGSLFITTDGAFAQGSTETDLCFRINGARYRSPRTVVPMQALTLADGMTQIDLLFAGWVPGGCQLGFEIRPAGSSTWTELDDGDPTRNPLVGLPASVELRMVMLGTADLQPMIQLDDKAVSRVARNRNSMVGVSAEFAFGISTSSIVTQFTVDAFDAARHTFSPRIMVGGAVITPSTTVVTVDPAAPARRTYVSTYALGAATGSARMRVQASTNNVVSVPFLQDAFIAAL
;
A
#
# COMPACT_ATOMS: atom_id res chain seq x y z
N MET A 1 -1.87 -28.24 74.46
CA MET A 1 -1.15 -28.75 75.66
C MET A 1 -2.03 -29.74 76.38
N LYS A 2 -1.48 -30.87 76.82
CA LYS A 2 -2.22 -31.90 77.57
C LYS A 2 -2.07 -31.62 79.07
N ARG A 3 -3.14 -31.86 79.84
CA ARG A 3 -3.14 -31.77 81.31
C ARG A 3 -3.79 -33.01 81.86
N ILE A 4 -3.19 -33.60 82.88
CA ILE A 4 -3.76 -34.72 83.62
C ILE A 4 -4.70 -34.16 84.67
N LEU A 5 -5.91 -34.71 84.72
CA LEU A 5 -6.93 -34.38 85.69
C LEU A 5 -7.04 -35.56 86.65
N PHE A 6 -6.97 -35.29 87.94
CA PHE A 6 -7.24 -36.29 88.98
C PHE A 6 -8.62 -36.02 89.57
N THR A 7 -9.41 -37.07 89.73
CA THR A 7 -10.73 -37.00 90.37
C THR A 7 -10.66 -37.47 91.82
N GLU A 8 -11.60 -37.00 92.66
CA GLU A 8 -11.63 -37.37 94.07
C GLU A 8 -11.92 -38.87 94.20
N ALA A 9 -11.08 -39.58 94.99
CA ALA A 9 -11.07 -41.04 95.19
C ALA A 9 -10.51 -41.92 94.04
N GLU A 10 -9.87 -41.33 93.03
CA GLU A 10 -9.11 -42.07 92.00
C GLU A 10 -7.74 -42.56 92.53
N ILE A 11 -7.37 -43.80 92.20
CA ILE A 11 -6.04 -44.34 92.49
C ILE A 11 -5.13 -43.94 91.33
N ALA A 12 -4.25 -42.95 91.55
CA ALA A 12 -3.29 -42.52 90.55
C ALA A 12 -2.17 -43.53 90.36
N GLU A 13 -1.86 -43.86 89.10
CA GLU A 13 -0.75 -44.73 88.74
C GLU A 13 0.57 -43.96 88.61
N PRO A 14 1.74 -44.60 88.77
CA PRO A 14 3.03 -43.96 88.51
C PRO A 14 3.15 -43.36 87.09
N SER A 15 2.44 -43.95 86.13
CA SER A 15 2.33 -43.50 84.73
C SER A 15 1.68 -42.10 84.62
N ASP A 16 0.70 -41.79 85.47
CA ASP A 16 0.06 -40.47 85.52
C ASP A 16 1.06 -39.41 85.97
N PHE A 17 1.82 -39.67 87.04
CA PHE A 17 2.83 -38.74 87.53
C PHE A 17 4.00 -38.55 86.56
N GLN A 18 4.43 -39.62 85.87
CA GLN A 18 5.42 -39.52 84.80
C GLN A 18 4.90 -38.66 83.65
N SER A 19 3.62 -38.82 83.30
CA SER A 19 2.99 -38.09 82.21
C SER A 19 2.85 -36.58 82.51
N ILE A 20 2.74 -36.15 83.77
CA ILE A 20 2.80 -34.71 84.14
C ILE A 20 4.12 -34.09 83.67
N GLY A 21 5.25 -34.73 83.98
CA GLY A 21 6.58 -34.27 83.58
C GLY A 21 6.78 -34.33 82.07
N ALA A 22 6.35 -35.43 81.45
CA ALA A 22 6.44 -35.62 80.00
C ALA A 22 5.64 -34.56 79.22
N PHE A 23 4.40 -34.25 79.64
CA PHE A 23 3.57 -33.24 78.97
C PHE A 23 4.10 -31.81 79.18
N ALA A 24 4.69 -31.51 80.35
CA ALA A 24 5.34 -30.21 80.57
C ALA A 24 6.61 -30.06 79.70
N GLN A 25 7.39 -31.12 79.55
CA GLN A 25 8.56 -31.15 78.67
C GLN A 25 8.13 -31.06 77.19
N GLU A 26 7.12 -31.81 76.76
CA GLU A 26 6.54 -31.73 75.40
C GLU A 26 6.03 -30.32 75.08
N ALA A 27 5.34 -29.67 76.03
CA ALA A 27 4.87 -28.29 75.85
C ALA A 27 6.03 -27.29 75.74
N THR A 28 7.09 -27.46 76.52
CA THR A 28 8.28 -26.59 76.46
C THR A 28 9.04 -26.80 75.16
N ASP A 29 9.24 -28.06 74.75
CA ASP A 29 9.88 -28.41 73.49
C ASP A 29 9.09 -27.88 72.28
N GLY A 30 7.74 -27.95 72.35
CA GLY A 30 6.86 -27.35 71.35
C GLY A 30 7.03 -25.83 71.24
N ILE A 31 7.16 -25.11 72.36
CA ILE A 31 7.44 -23.67 72.35
C ILE A 31 8.77 -23.38 71.64
N TRP A 32 9.83 -24.15 71.93
CA TRP A 32 11.13 -23.96 71.27
C TRP A 32 11.09 -24.33 69.78
N LEU A 33 10.35 -25.37 69.41
CA LEU A 33 10.18 -25.78 68.03
C LEU A 33 9.40 -24.75 67.21
N ASP A 34 8.26 -24.29 67.72
CA ASP A 34 7.34 -23.41 66.98
C ASP A 34 7.81 -21.95 66.96
N ALA A 35 8.35 -21.44 68.08
CA ALA A 35 8.73 -20.03 68.19
C ALA A 35 10.14 -19.75 67.66
N ILE A 36 11.04 -20.74 67.66
CA ILE A 36 12.46 -20.55 67.32
C ILE A 36 12.88 -21.49 66.18
N GLY A 37 12.55 -22.78 66.24
CA GLY A 37 12.66 -23.71 65.12
C GLY A 37 14.06 -23.96 64.57
N TYR A 38 15.13 -23.62 65.31
CA TYR A 38 16.50 -23.82 64.85
C TYR A 38 16.87 -25.33 64.82
N PRO A 39 17.43 -25.84 63.70
CA PRO A 39 17.74 -27.27 63.57
C PRO A 39 18.88 -27.73 64.50
N ALA A 40 19.94 -26.94 64.62
CA ALA A 40 21.05 -27.15 65.54
C ALA A 40 21.78 -25.82 65.78
N HIS A 41 21.50 -25.14 66.90
CA HIS A 41 22.08 -23.84 67.24
C HIS A 41 22.48 -23.77 68.72
N TRP A 42 23.28 -22.77 69.09
CA TRP A 42 23.83 -22.62 70.42
C TRP A 42 23.58 -21.23 71.01
N ALA A 43 23.47 -21.16 72.33
CA ALA A 43 23.31 -19.94 73.09
C ALA A 43 24.28 -19.90 74.29
N ALA A 44 24.82 -18.71 74.59
CA ALA A 44 25.66 -18.39 75.75
C ALA A 44 27.02 -19.13 75.86
N PHE A 45 27.41 -19.94 74.88
CA PHE A 45 28.74 -20.56 74.87
C PHE A 45 29.83 -19.54 74.55
N THR A 46 30.95 -19.68 75.26
CA THR A 46 32.22 -19.01 74.97
C THR A 46 33.35 -20.03 75.05
N VAL A 47 34.33 -19.90 74.16
CA VAL A 47 35.51 -20.77 74.13
C VAL A 47 36.73 -19.90 74.35
N ALA A 48 37.51 -20.22 75.38
CA ALA A 48 38.72 -19.49 75.72
C ALA A 48 39.92 -20.42 75.82
N ARG A 49 41.10 -19.90 75.52
CA ARG A 49 42.37 -20.63 75.66
C ARG A 49 42.73 -20.71 77.14
N LYS A 50 42.89 -21.94 77.66
CA LYS A 50 43.35 -22.18 79.05
C LYS A 50 44.87 -22.38 79.10
N SER A 51 45.42 -23.12 78.14
CA SER A 51 46.87 -23.36 78.01
C SER A 51 47.28 -23.50 76.54
N ALA A 52 48.51 -23.93 76.24
CA ALA A 52 48.91 -24.25 74.87
C ALA A 52 48.16 -25.47 74.30
N GLN A 53 47.68 -26.38 75.17
CA GLN A 53 47.07 -27.65 74.76
C GLN A 53 45.60 -27.77 75.17
N GLU A 54 45.09 -26.89 76.03
CA GLU A 54 43.72 -26.94 76.55
C GLU A 54 42.93 -25.68 76.22
N ILE A 55 41.67 -25.89 75.86
CA ILE A 55 40.64 -24.85 75.78
C ILE A 55 39.59 -25.11 76.86
N THR A 56 38.94 -24.05 77.35
CA THR A 56 37.79 -24.15 78.24
C THR A 56 36.53 -23.72 77.49
N VAL A 57 35.46 -24.50 77.62
CA VAL A 57 34.14 -24.18 77.07
C VAL A 57 33.23 -23.78 78.24
N SER A 58 32.66 -22.59 78.20
CA SER A 58 31.78 -22.10 79.27
C SER A 58 30.44 -22.84 79.31
N ALA A 59 29.71 -22.69 80.42
CA ALA A 59 28.32 -23.10 80.50
C ALA A 59 27.49 -22.44 79.37
N GLY A 60 26.49 -23.17 78.87
CA GLY A 60 25.72 -22.75 77.70
C GLY A 60 24.57 -23.72 77.38
N ARG A 61 23.80 -23.40 76.34
CA ARG A 61 22.64 -24.20 75.91
C ARG A 61 22.75 -24.54 74.44
N TYR A 62 22.49 -25.81 74.12
CA TYR A 62 22.39 -26.31 72.76
C TYR A 62 20.91 -26.54 72.44
N VAL A 63 20.46 -26.01 71.31
CA VAL A 63 19.08 -26.11 70.82
C VAL A 63 19.11 -26.95 69.55
N ALA A 64 18.38 -28.06 69.53
CA ALA A 64 18.24 -28.93 68.38
C ALA A 64 16.76 -29.21 68.12
N GLY A 65 16.16 -28.45 67.20
CA GLY A 65 14.72 -28.41 67.00
C GLY A 65 14.01 -27.93 68.26
N GLY A 66 13.11 -28.76 68.81
CA GLY A 66 12.45 -28.49 70.09
C GLY A 66 13.30 -28.85 71.32
N GLY A 67 14.35 -29.67 71.17
CA GLY A 67 15.13 -30.16 72.30
C GLY A 67 16.18 -29.16 72.78
N VAL A 68 16.10 -28.74 74.04
CA VAL A 68 17.13 -27.92 74.70
C VAL A 68 18.00 -28.78 75.61
N TYR A 69 19.32 -28.74 75.37
CA TYR A 69 20.33 -29.44 76.16
C TYR A 69 21.22 -28.43 76.88
N GLU A 70 21.55 -28.74 78.14
CA GLU A 70 22.31 -27.84 78.99
C GLU A 70 23.75 -28.33 79.18
N HIS A 71 24.68 -27.38 79.13
CA HIS A 71 26.03 -27.53 79.64
C HIS A 71 26.13 -26.71 80.93
N ALA A 72 25.96 -27.36 82.08
CA ALA A 72 25.73 -26.67 83.35
C ALA A 72 26.98 -26.02 83.96
N ALA A 73 28.17 -26.54 83.68
CA ALA A 73 29.43 -26.04 84.23
C ALA A 73 30.53 -26.05 83.15
N PRO A 74 31.50 -25.11 83.21
CA PRO A 74 32.59 -25.09 82.24
C PRO A 74 33.36 -26.41 82.20
N ARG A 75 33.75 -26.82 80.99
CA ARG A 75 34.52 -28.05 80.77
C ARG A 75 35.77 -27.76 79.95
N ASP A 76 36.89 -28.30 80.42
CA ASP A 76 38.15 -28.23 79.71
C ASP A 76 38.25 -29.36 78.68
N LEU A 77 38.67 -29.00 77.46
CA LEU A 77 38.98 -29.93 76.39
C LEU A 77 40.48 -29.90 76.11
N ASN A 78 41.10 -31.08 76.17
CA ASN A 78 42.49 -31.25 75.80
C ASN A 78 42.60 -31.53 74.29
N LEU A 79 43.31 -30.65 73.59
CA LEU A 79 43.56 -30.70 72.15
C LEU A 79 44.95 -31.23 71.79
N GLN A 80 45.72 -31.74 72.75
CA GLN A 80 47.09 -32.21 72.56
C GLN A 80 47.22 -33.23 71.41
N LEU A 81 46.26 -34.16 71.31
CA LEU A 81 46.23 -35.17 70.24
C LEU A 81 45.96 -34.58 68.85
N GLN A 82 45.52 -33.32 68.76
CA GLN A 82 45.16 -32.64 67.51
C GLN A 82 46.23 -31.66 67.03
N ILE A 83 47.31 -31.45 67.80
CA ILE A 83 48.42 -30.56 67.42
C ILE A 83 49.23 -31.18 66.27
N PRO A 84 49.47 -30.46 65.15
CA PRO A 84 50.31 -30.95 64.07
C PRO A 84 51.75 -31.24 64.53
N ALA A 85 52.31 -32.39 64.10
CA ALA A 85 53.67 -32.79 64.45
C ALA A 85 54.75 -32.01 63.69
N ALA A 86 54.47 -31.56 62.47
CA ALA A 86 55.40 -30.79 61.64
C ALA A 86 55.35 -29.29 62.00
N ALA A 87 56.53 -28.66 62.12
CA ALA A 87 56.65 -27.27 62.55
C ALA A 87 56.03 -26.25 61.58
N SER A 88 55.94 -26.58 60.29
CA SER A 88 55.36 -25.76 59.22
C SER A 88 53.84 -25.84 59.13
N ASP A 89 53.21 -26.84 59.76
CA ASP A 89 51.82 -27.18 59.51
C ASP A 89 50.91 -26.58 60.58
N GLN A 90 49.72 -26.19 60.14
CA GLN A 90 48.66 -25.70 61.00
C GLN A 90 47.41 -26.56 60.76
N ARG A 91 46.47 -26.57 61.72
CA ARG A 91 45.22 -27.33 61.62
C ARG A 91 44.07 -26.58 62.27
N TRP A 92 42.96 -26.44 61.54
CA TRP A 92 41.71 -26.00 62.13
C TRP A 92 40.96 -27.17 62.78
N VAL A 93 40.39 -26.91 63.95
CA VAL A 93 39.56 -27.85 64.70
C VAL A 93 38.23 -27.18 65.01
N ALA A 94 37.13 -27.81 64.63
CA ALA A 94 35.79 -27.35 64.98
C ALA A 94 35.36 -27.99 66.31
N ILE A 95 34.82 -27.18 67.22
CA ILE A 95 34.21 -27.66 68.46
C ILE A 95 32.70 -27.72 68.25
N LEU A 96 32.16 -28.93 68.28
CA LEU A 96 30.77 -29.24 67.98
C LEU A 96 30.01 -29.67 69.23
N LEU A 97 28.70 -29.42 69.24
CA LEU A 97 27.79 -29.80 70.30
C LEU A 97 26.93 -31.00 69.87
N ARG A 98 26.74 -31.95 70.79
CA ARG A 98 25.78 -33.05 70.63
C ARG A 98 24.94 -33.21 71.88
N GLY A 99 23.62 -33.27 71.71
CA GLY A 99 22.70 -33.53 72.80
C GLY A 99 22.66 -35.02 73.15
N SER A 100 22.56 -35.32 74.45
CA SER A 100 22.27 -36.66 74.95
C SER A 100 21.37 -36.57 76.18
N GLU A 101 20.44 -37.50 76.31
CA GLU A 101 19.68 -37.69 77.54
C GLU A 101 20.40 -38.69 78.43
N VAL A 102 20.57 -38.33 79.70
CA VAL A 102 21.21 -39.16 80.72
C VAL A 102 20.22 -39.35 81.85
N GLU A 103 19.96 -40.61 82.18
CA GLU A 103 19.18 -41.00 83.35
C GLU A 103 20.06 -41.00 84.60
N GLU A 104 19.70 -40.17 85.57
CA GLU A 104 20.29 -40.19 86.89
C GLU A 104 19.48 -41.12 87.79
N ALA A 105 20.10 -42.23 88.17
CA ALA A 105 19.50 -43.19 89.09
C ALA A 105 19.74 -42.78 90.54
N ALA A 106 18.76 -43.03 91.40
CA ALA A 106 18.87 -42.86 92.84
C ALA A 106 18.36 -44.11 93.56
N ASN A 107 18.93 -44.41 94.72
CA ASN A 107 18.44 -45.49 95.57
C ASN A 107 17.15 -45.07 96.24
N ARG A 108 16.12 -45.90 96.11
CA ARG A 108 14.79 -45.62 96.68
C ARG A 108 14.23 -46.87 97.35
N PRO A 109 13.48 -46.70 98.44
CA PRO A 109 12.73 -47.79 99.05
C PRO A 109 11.58 -48.19 98.12
N PHE A 110 11.45 -49.49 97.86
CA PHE A 110 10.31 -50.12 97.19
C PHE A 110 9.67 -51.12 98.13
N GLU A 111 8.34 -51.16 98.09
CA GLU A 111 7.54 -52.18 98.72
C GLU A 111 7.55 -53.45 97.86
N THR A 112 7.55 -54.63 98.50
CA THR A 112 7.70 -55.93 97.83
C THR A 112 6.36 -56.59 97.47
N SER A 113 5.25 -56.07 98.01
CA SER A 113 3.88 -56.54 97.79
C SER A 113 2.93 -55.35 97.71
N GLU A 114 1.79 -55.50 97.03
CA GLU A 114 0.71 -54.50 96.96
C GLU A 114 -0.12 -54.42 98.25
N ASP A 115 -0.04 -55.44 99.12
CA ASP A 115 -0.72 -55.50 100.42
C ASP A 115 0.19 -54.96 101.55
N PRO A 116 -0.16 -53.82 102.18
CA PRO A 116 0.72 -53.09 103.10
C PRO A 116 1.09 -53.86 104.38
N GLU A 117 0.30 -54.85 104.81
CA GLU A 117 0.63 -55.60 106.03
C GLU A 117 1.73 -56.66 105.82
N THR A 118 1.95 -57.08 104.58
CA THR A 118 2.95 -58.11 104.22
C THR A 118 4.18 -57.55 103.54
N SER A 119 4.18 -56.26 103.24
CA SER A 119 5.21 -55.63 102.44
C SER A 119 6.46 -55.33 103.26
N VAL A 120 7.63 -55.78 102.77
CA VAL A 120 8.95 -55.43 103.32
C VAL A 120 9.62 -54.41 102.40
N ILE A 121 10.21 -53.37 102.98
CA ILE A 121 10.89 -52.30 102.24
C ILE A 121 12.27 -52.77 101.78
N VAL A 122 12.52 -52.76 100.47
CA VAL A 122 13.82 -53.04 99.86
C VAL A 122 14.35 -51.82 99.10
N GLN A 123 15.62 -51.49 99.30
CA GLN A 123 16.27 -50.43 98.55
C GLN A 123 16.63 -50.95 97.15
N ARG A 124 16.14 -50.28 96.11
CA ARG A 124 16.52 -50.55 94.71
C ARG A 124 17.02 -49.27 94.05
N THR A 125 18.05 -49.41 93.23
CA THR A 125 18.52 -48.33 92.35
C THR A 125 17.52 -48.19 91.21
N THR A 126 16.97 -46.99 91.02
CA THR A 126 15.99 -46.75 89.95
C THR A 126 16.24 -45.39 89.31
N PRO A 127 16.06 -45.25 87.98
CA PRO A 127 16.08 -43.96 87.30
C PRO A 127 15.12 -42.97 87.96
N LYS A 128 15.58 -41.74 88.26
CA LYS A 128 14.75 -40.72 88.90
C LYS A 128 14.71 -39.39 88.17
N THR A 129 15.72 -39.04 87.40
CA THR A 129 15.70 -37.79 86.65
C THR A 129 16.36 -38.00 85.32
N VAL A 130 15.69 -37.58 84.24
CA VAL A 130 16.29 -37.49 82.92
C VAL A 130 16.88 -36.10 82.78
N LYS A 131 18.17 -36.00 82.45
CA LYS A 131 18.85 -34.73 82.17
C LYS A 131 19.26 -34.69 80.70
N ARG A 132 18.89 -33.61 80.01
CA ARG A 132 19.40 -33.30 78.67
C ARG A 132 20.73 -32.57 78.79
N VAL A 133 21.82 -33.28 78.55
CA VAL A 133 23.18 -32.76 78.68
C VAL A 133 23.86 -32.60 77.32
N VAL A 134 24.78 -31.64 77.25
CA VAL A 134 25.62 -31.42 76.07
C VAL A 134 26.92 -32.19 76.16
N SER A 135 27.23 -32.94 75.11
CA SER A 135 28.53 -33.54 74.85
C SER A 135 29.30 -32.68 73.84
N LEU A 136 30.59 -32.47 74.10
CA LEU A 136 31.49 -31.71 73.23
C LEU A 136 32.26 -32.69 72.32
N ILE A 137 32.25 -32.42 71.02
CA ILE A 137 32.95 -33.22 70.02
C ILE A 137 33.99 -32.34 69.32
N VAL A 138 35.16 -32.90 69.09
CA VAL A 138 36.28 -32.22 68.44
C VAL A 138 36.43 -32.81 67.03
N GLN A 139 36.15 -32.01 66.01
CA GLN A 139 36.34 -32.41 64.61
C GLN A 139 37.57 -31.72 64.03
N ALA A 140 38.58 -32.50 63.69
CA ALA A 140 39.84 -32.02 63.13
C ALA A 140 39.78 -31.92 61.61
N GLY A 141 40.38 -30.86 61.05
CA GLY A 141 40.66 -30.73 59.63
C GLY A 141 42.02 -31.32 59.26
N GLU A 142 42.37 -31.24 57.97
CA GLU A 142 43.69 -31.64 57.51
C GLU A 142 44.78 -30.69 58.01
N ALA A 143 45.96 -31.25 58.32
CA ALA A 143 47.13 -30.45 58.67
C ALA A 143 47.82 -29.98 57.39
N ASN A 144 48.00 -28.67 57.22
CA ASN A 144 48.59 -28.06 56.03
C ASN A 144 49.22 -26.71 56.42
N PRO A 145 50.26 -26.21 55.74
CA PRO A 145 50.73 -24.83 55.92
C PRO A 145 49.64 -23.75 55.80
N VAL A 146 48.61 -23.97 54.98
CA VAL A 146 47.40 -23.12 54.89
C VAL A 146 46.15 -23.99 55.06
N PRO A 147 45.72 -24.31 56.29
CA PRO A 147 44.63 -25.25 56.52
C PRO A 147 43.27 -24.58 56.23
N ALA A 148 42.36 -25.35 55.62
CA ALA A 148 40.96 -24.98 55.53
C ALA A 148 40.21 -25.36 56.83
N LYS A 149 39.11 -24.66 57.14
CA LYS A 149 38.23 -25.03 58.24
C LYS A 149 37.52 -26.35 57.92
N PRO A 150 37.30 -27.25 58.91
CA PRO A 150 36.51 -28.46 58.71
C PRO A 150 35.09 -28.12 58.26
N VAL A 151 34.54 -28.89 57.33
CA VAL A 151 33.13 -28.77 56.94
C VAL A 151 32.27 -29.30 58.08
N VAL A 152 31.39 -28.45 58.61
CA VAL A 152 30.41 -28.80 59.65
C VAL A 152 29.06 -29.08 58.97
N ALA A 153 28.44 -30.22 59.28
CA ALA A 153 27.12 -30.55 58.76
C ALA A 153 26.07 -29.56 59.28
N GLN A 154 25.04 -29.25 58.49
CA GLN A 154 23.94 -28.36 58.92
C GLN A 154 23.16 -28.89 60.14
N THR A 155 23.30 -30.17 60.46
CA THR A 155 22.71 -30.82 61.63
C THR A 155 23.53 -30.66 62.91
N ASP A 156 24.78 -30.17 62.83
CA ASP A 156 25.66 -29.96 63.97
C ASP A 156 25.85 -28.47 64.24
N ALA A 157 25.89 -28.07 65.52
CA ALA A 157 26.19 -26.69 65.90
C ALA A 157 27.68 -26.54 66.23
N CYS A 158 28.35 -25.64 65.53
CA CYS A 158 29.75 -25.27 65.81
C CYS A 158 29.81 -24.06 66.73
N ILE A 159 30.47 -24.19 67.88
CA ILE A 159 30.68 -23.07 68.81
C ILE A 159 31.92 -22.24 68.45
N SER A 160 32.97 -22.88 67.96
CA SER A 160 34.20 -22.22 67.55
C SER A 160 35.05 -23.08 66.62
N TYR A 161 35.85 -22.39 65.81
CA TYR A 161 36.97 -22.93 65.08
C TYR A 161 38.25 -22.54 65.82
N VAL A 162 39.11 -23.52 66.13
CA VAL A 162 40.37 -23.33 66.84
C VAL A 162 41.52 -23.67 65.90
N LEU A 163 42.42 -22.73 65.64
CA LEU A 163 43.63 -22.94 64.88
C LEU A 163 44.74 -23.45 65.79
N LEU A 164 45.31 -24.61 65.44
CA LEU A 164 46.43 -25.25 66.12
C LEU A 164 47.69 -25.12 65.27
N LYS A 165 48.79 -24.70 65.91
CA LYS A 165 50.17 -24.77 65.39
C LYS A 165 50.95 -25.83 66.15
N SER A 166 52.15 -26.18 65.70
CA SER A 166 53.08 -27.06 66.43
C SER A 166 53.37 -26.60 67.88
N THR A 167 53.22 -25.30 68.18
CA THR A 167 53.37 -24.72 69.51
C THR A 167 52.09 -24.72 70.36
N GLY A 168 50.95 -25.20 69.85
CA GLY A 168 49.66 -25.23 70.52
C GLY A 168 48.58 -24.33 69.89
N VAL A 169 47.56 -23.99 70.68
CA VAL A 169 46.43 -23.12 70.28
C VAL A 169 46.93 -21.73 69.88
N ASP A 170 46.60 -21.30 68.66
CA ASP A 170 47.00 -20.01 68.10
C ASP A 170 45.86 -19.00 68.11
N THR A 171 44.77 -19.32 67.40
CA THR A 171 43.60 -18.44 67.21
C THR A 171 42.30 -19.19 67.49
N ILE A 172 41.32 -18.53 68.11
CA ILE A 172 39.96 -19.06 68.33
C ILE A 172 38.98 -18.12 67.64
N GLU A 173 38.23 -18.64 66.67
CA GLU A 173 37.18 -17.91 65.95
C GLU A 173 35.80 -18.44 66.36
N PRO A 174 34.83 -17.57 66.70
CA PRO A 174 33.49 -18.01 67.09
C PRO A 174 32.69 -18.54 65.89
N GLY A 175 31.97 -19.64 66.09
CA GLY A 175 31.04 -20.24 65.12
C GLY A 175 29.70 -19.52 65.09
N ASN A 176 29.69 -18.23 64.76
CA ASN A 176 28.51 -17.36 64.85
C ASN A 176 27.35 -17.77 63.93
N GLU A 177 27.61 -18.58 62.89
CA GLU A 177 26.57 -19.08 61.99
C GLU A 177 25.52 -19.92 62.72
N SER A 178 25.95 -20.74 63.68
CA SER A 178 25.07 -21.59 64.49
C SER A 178 24.60 -20.91 65.77
N ARG A 179 24.79 -19.59 65.95
CA ARG A 179 24.36 -18.87 67.16
C ARG A 179 22.86 -18.55 67.09
N VAL A 180 22.14 -18.82 68.19
CA VAL A 180 20.75 -18.37 68.36
C VAL A 180 20.71 -16.83 68.38
N LYS A 181 19.98 -16.24 67.44
CA LYS A 181 19.70 -14.80 67.37
C LYS A 181 18.44 -14.48 68.16
N THR A 182 18.44 -13.36 68.88
CA THR A 182 17.25 -12.92 69.63
C THR A 182 16.26 -12.23 68.70
N LEU A 183 14.97 -12.26 69.05
CA LEU A 183 13.94 -11.54 68.28
C LEU A 183 14.24 -10.04 68.15
N TYR A 184 14.84 -9.44 69.19
CA TYR A 184 15.29 -8.05 69.18
C TYR A 184 16.34 -7.75 68.10
N GLU A 185 17.32 -8.65 67.92
CA GLU A 185 18.32 -8.51 66.84
C GLU A 185 17.69 -8.67 65.45
N VAL A 186 16.65 -9.49 65.32
CA VAL A 186 15.92 -9.69 64.06
C VAL A 186 15.06 -8.48 63.72
N GLU A 187 14.30 -7.95 64.69
CA GLU A 187 13.46 -6.75 64.54
C GLU A 187 14.28 -5.54 64.07
N GLY A 188 15.43 -5.28 64.70
CA GLY A 188 16.30 -4.18 64.28
C GLY A 188 16.77 -4.25 62.82
N ARG A 189 16.93 -5.46 62.26
CA ARG A 189 17.26 -5.65 60.84
C ARG A 189 16.08 -5.40 59.91
N VAL A 190 14.87 -5.74 60.35
CA VAL A 190 13.63 -5.50 59.60
C VAL A 190 13.35 -4.00 59.50
N THR A 191 13.48 -3.26 60.60
CA THR A 191 13.31 -1.80 60.60
C THR A 191 14.26 -1.10 59.63
N ALA A 192 15.53 -1.54 59.54
CA ALA A 192 16.47 -0.97 58.57
C ALA A 192 16.03 -1.21 57.11
N LEU A 193 15.49 -2.39 56.80
CA LEU A 193 14.97 -2.71 55.46
C LEU A 193 13.74 -1.87 55.10
N GLU A 194 12.86 -1.59 56.05
CA GLU A 194 11.66 -0.76 55.84
C GLU A 194 12.01 0.70 55.52
N VAL A 195 13.07 1.25 56.13
CA VAL A 195 13.58 2.58 55.80
C VAL A 195 14.11 2.65 54.37
N ASP A 196 14.86 1.63 53.93
CA ASP A 196 15.38 1.57 52.56
C ASP A 196 14.25 1.44 51.51
N LEU A 197 13.19 0.70 51.82
CA LEU A 197 12.02 0.55 50.94
C LEU A 197 11.29 1.88 50.72
N SER A 198 11.18 2.69 51.78
CA SER A 198 10.58 4.03 51.71
C SER A 198 11.36 4.97 50.78
N GLY A 199 12.70 4.84 50.73
CA GLY A 199 13.55 5.57 49.78
C GLY A 199 13.36 5.15 48.32
N LEU A 200 13.01 3.88 48.06
CA LEU A 200 12.75 3.37 46.70
C LEU A 200 11.43 3.90 46.11
N PHE A 201 10.38 4.03 46.92
CA PHE A 201 9.10 4.57 46.44
C PHE A 201 9.23 6.03 45.98
N LEU A 202 9.97 6.85 46.73
CA LEU A 202 10.18 8.27 46.42
C LEU A 202 10.99 8.48 45.12
N ARG A 203 11.89 7.54 44.77
CA ARG A 203 12.62 7.53 43.49
C ARG A 203 11.77 7.05 42.31
N THR A 204 10.72 6.27 42.56
CA THR A 204 9.86 5.73 41.49
C THR A 204 8.89 6.80 40.98
N GLU A 205 8.31 7.62 41.87
CA GLU A 205 7.44 8.75 41.50
C GLU A 205 8.17 9.82 40.66
N THR A 206 9.46 10.02 40.91
CA THR A 206 10.29 10.97 40.14
C THR A 206 10.63 10.46 38.74
N ILE A 207 10.79 9.15 38.56
CA ILE A 207 10.99 8.52 37.24
C ILE A 207 9.71 8.65 36.38
N GLU A 208 8.53 8.48 36.97
CA GLU A 208 7.24 8.61 36.26
C GLU A 208 7.03 10.03 35.70
N THR A 209 7.44 11.05 36.47
CA THR A 209 7.44 12.45 36.04
C THR A 209 8.44 12.71 34.90
N GLN A 210 9.62 12.08 34.93
CA GLN A 210 10.62 12.21 33.87
C GLN A 210 10.21 11.51 32.57
N ILE A 211 9.56 10.35 32.65
CA ILE A 211 9.00 9.63 31.49
C ILE A 211 7.95 10.49 30.79
N THR A 212 7.10 11.18 31.55
CA THR A 212 6.09 12.10 30.99
C THR A 212 6.73 13.26 30.21
N ASN A 213 7.82 13.84 30.72
CA ASN A 213 8.57 14.89 30.03
C ASN A 213 9.32 14.39 28.78
N ILE A 214 9.84 13.15 28.80
CA ILE A 214 10.46 12.51 27.65
C ILE A 214 9.43 12.20 26.56
N GLN A 215 8.23 11.74 26.94
CA GLN A 215 7.13 11.49 26.02
C GLN A 215 6.64 12.78 25.35
N GLY A 216 6.62 13.91 26.08
CA GLY A 216 6.37 15.24 25.52
C GLY A 216 7.41 15.67 24.48
N ARG A 217 8.70 15.42 24.74
CA ARG A 217 9.79 15.74 23.79
C ARG A 217 9.88 14.82 22.59
N LEU A 218 9.41 13.58 22.70
CA LEU A 218 9.34 12.62 21.58
C LEU A 218 8.23 12.95 20.58
N ILE A 219 7.21 13.73 20.98
CA ILE A 219 6.19 14.28 20.06
C ILE A 219 6.77 15.46 19.25
N ASP A 220 7.73 16.20 19.79
CA ASP A 220 8.37 17.35 19.14
C ASP A 220 9.44 16.98 18.10
N ILE A 221 9.87 15.72 18.04
CA ILE A 221 10.69 15.22 16.92
C ILE A 221 9.71 14.76 15.85
N PRO A 222 9.48 15.54 14.77
CA PRO A 222 8.61 15.10 13.71
C PRO A 222 9.21 13.82 13.13
N ARG A 223 8.43 12.75 13.14
CA ARG A 223 8.84 11.44 12.65
C ARG A 223 9.46 11.63 11.25
N PRO A 224 10.64 11.06 10.94
CA PRO A 224 11.26 11.21 9.62
C PRO A 224 10.32 10.86 8.47
N GLU A 225 9.39 9.94 8.70
CA GLU A 225 8.30 9.57 7.78
C GLU A 225 7.35 10.74 7.52
N ILE A 226 6.97 11.50 8.56
CA ILE A 226 6.09 12.68 8.47
C ILE A 226 6.83 13.83 7.77
N ILE A 227 8.11 14.08 8.10
CA ILE A 227 8.91 15.09 7.40
C ILE A 227 9.04 14.76 5.91
N ARG A 228 9.25 13.49 5.56
CA ARG A 228 9.33 13.04 4.15
C ARG A 228 7.98 13.09 3.45
N GLN A 229 6.91 12.73 4.13
CA GLN A 229 5.55 12.88 3.60
C GLN A 229 5.24 14.36 3.36
N MET A 230 5.58 15.24 4.30
CA MET A 230 5.51 16.69 4.11
C MET A 230 6.40 17.17 2.95
N GLN A 231 7.62 16.63 2.76
CA GLN A 231 8.47 16.96 1.62
C GLN A 231 7.85 16.53 0.28
N ARG A 232 7.21 15.34 0.24
CA ARG A 232 6.47 14.85 -0.93
C ARG A 232 5.25 15.72 -1.21
N ASP A 233 4.46 16.04 -0.18
CA ASP A 233 3.24 16.86 -0.30
C ASP A 233 3.58 18.30 -0.67
N ILE A 234 4.65 18.86 -0.10
CA ILE A 234 5.22 20.15 -0.50
C ILE A 234 5.74 20.06 -1.94
N GLY A 235 6.39 18.96 -2.35
CA GLY A 235 6.81 18.73 -3.72
C GLY A 235 5.63 18.74 -4.71
N ALA A 236 4.56 18.01 -4.39
CA ALA A 236 3.33 17.97 -5.19
C ALA A 236 2.60 19.33 -5.20
N THR A 237 2.59 20.04 -4.08
CA THR A 237 2.02 21.40 -3.97
C THR A 237 2.85 22.42 -4.73
N ARG A 238 4.18 22.25 -4.78
CA ARG A 238 5.07 23.12 -5.56
C ARG A 238 4.95 22.89 -7.05
N LEU A 239 4.72 21.65 -7.48
CA LEU A 239 4.36 21.34 -8.87
C LEU A 239 3.10 22.11 -9.28
N LYS A 240 2.11 22.21 -8.38
CA LYS A 240 0.92 23.05 -8.57
C LYS A 240 1.20 24.56 -8.63
N LEU A 241 2.30 25.03 -8.06
CA LEU A 241 2.66 26.45 -7.94
C LEU A 241 3.74 26.89 -8.94
N ASP A 242 4.21 25.99 -9.82
CA ASP A 242 5.21 26.23 -10.87
C ASP A 242 6.46 27.04 -10.42
N LEU A 243 7.00 26.70 -9.25
CA LEU A 243 8.16 27.39 -8.69
C LEU A 243 9.46 26.98 -9.43
N PRO A 244 10.43 27.90 -9.66
CA PRO A 244 11.68 27.59 -10.38
C PRO A 244 12.51 26.46 -9.75
N ASP A 245 13.16 25.67 -10.60
CA ASP A 245 13.89 24.44 -10.23
C ASP A 245 15.36 24.68 -9.77
N THR A 246 15.90 25.90 -9.87
CA THR A 246 17.36 26.17 -9.84
C THR A 246 18.06 26.11 -8.46
N ALA A 247 17.40 25.68 -7.38
CA ALA A 247 18.03 25.61 -6.04
C ALA A 247 17.44 24.51 -5.14
N ARG A 248 17.36 23.26 -5.62
CA ARG A 248 16.75 22.15 -4.85
C ARG A 248 17.67 20.95 -4.71
N ALA A 249 17.78 20.46 -3.48
CA ALA A 249 18.43 19.18 -3.17
C ALA A 249 17.51 17.96 -3.43
N TYR A 250 16.28 18.14 -3.92
CA TYR A 250 15.33 17.04 -4.14
C TYR A 250 14.48 17.24 -5.40
N VAL A 251 14.01 16.12 -5.97
CA VAL A 251 13.14 16.04 -7.14
C VAL A 251 12.06 14.99 -6.90
N PHE A 252 10.81 15.33 -7.24
CA PHE A 252 9.67 14.42 -7.27
C PHE A 252 9.13 14.33 -8.69
N ASP A 253 8.87 13.12 -9.16
CA ASP A 253 8.27 12.84 -10.46
C ASP A 253 7.06 11.91 -10.31
N PRO A 254 5.85 12.34 -10.70
CA PRO A 254 4.67 11.48 -10.68
C PRO A 254 4.63 10.46 -11.84
N GLY A 255 5.65 10.42 -12.72
CA GLY A 255 5.76 9.41 -13.79
C GLY A 255 4.70 9.52 -14.88
N LEU A 256 4.05 10.68 -14.99
CA LEU A 256 2.94 10.92 -15.92
C LEU A 256 3.41 11.33 -17.31
N ILE A 257 4.50 12.08 -17.39
CA ILE A 257 5.06 12.63 -18.62
C ILE A 257 6.53 12.25 -18.79
N PRO A 258 7.04 12.13 -20.03
CA PRO A 258 8.39 11.61 -20.29
C PRO A 258 9.52 12.59 -19.98
N ASN A 259 9.23 13.87 -19.68
CA ASN A 259 10.21 14.96 -19.61
C ASN A 259 11.32 14.78 -18.55
N LYS A 260 11.08 14.04 -17.47
CA LYS A 260 12.06 13.76 -16.41
C LYS A 260 12.83 12.45 -16.66
N TRP A 261 12.57 11.77 -17.78
CA TRP A 261 13.18 10.51 -18.18
C TRP A 261 14.05 10.65 -19.43
N ASP A 262 15.16 9.92 -19.48
CA ASP A 262 16.07 9.92 -20.62
C ASP A 262 15.77 8.73 -21.53
N LEU A 263 14.79 8.92 -22.42
CA LEU A 263 14.31 7.87 -23.33
C LEU A 263 15.36 7.48 -24.39
N ALA A 264 16.39 8.31 -24.60
CA ALA A 264 17.47 8.06 -25.55
C ALA A 264 18.68 7.34 -24.91
N HIS A 265 18.68 7.17 -23.59
CA HIS A 265 19.76 6.47 -22.90
C HIS A 265 19.88 5.02 -23.38
N ALA A 266 21.11 4.54 -23.62
CA ALA A 266 21.34 3.21 -24.21
C ALA A 266 20.72 2.05 -23.41
N ASP A 267 20.67 2.19 -22.08
CA ASP A 267 20.05 1.21 -21.18
C ASP A 267 18.53 1.35 -21.03
N TRP A 268 17.87 2.29 -21.72
CA TRP A 268 16.43 2.53 -21.59
C TRP A 268 15.64 1.34 -22.14
N LEU A 269 14.93 0.64 -21.25
CA LEU A 269 14.08 -0.51 -21.54
C LEU A 269 12.70 -0.35 -20.89
N ALA A 270 12.15 0.86 -20.93
CA ALA A 270 10.88 1.20 -20.32
C ALA A 270 9.99 2.02 -21.27
N ARG A 271 8.78 2.33 -20.82
CA ARG A 271 7.87 3.28 -21.47
C ARG A 271 7.23 4.16 -20.40
N VAL A 272 6.92 5.40 -20.72
CA VAL A 272 6.18 6.31 -19.83
C VAL A 272 4.75 6.42 -20.35
N ASP A 273 3.80 5.89 -19.60
CA ASP A 273 2.37 5.85 -19.97
C ASP A 273 1.54 5.72 -18.68
N GLU A 274 1.35 6.83 -17.96
CA GLU A 274 0.77 6.88 -16.61
C GLU A 274 1.53 5.95 -15.63
N GLY A 275 2.80 6.29 -15.42
CA GLY A 275 3.81 5.50 -14.72
C GLY A 275 4.94 5.03 -15.65
N VAL A 276 6.08 4.65 -15.07
CA VAL A 276 7.17 3.99 -15.82
C VAL A 276 6.88 2.50 -15.87
N ARG A 277 6.58 2.01 -17.06
CA ARG A 277 6.14 0.64 -17.34
C ARG A 277 7.19 -0.13 -18.14
N PHE A 278 7.04 -1.44 -18.17
CA PHE A 278 7.87 -2.32 -18.99
C PHE A 278 7.76 -1.92 -20.47
N GLY A 279 8.91 -1.83 -21.14
CA GLY A 279 8.95 -1.65 -22.59
C GLY A 279 8.39 -2.86 -23.33
N PHE A 280 8.06 -2.69 -24.60
CA PHE A 280 7.61 -3.81 -25.44
C PHE A 280 8.80 -4.61 -25.99
N ALA A 281 8.67 -5.95 -25.94
CA ALA A 281 9.61 -6.88 -26.54
C ALA A 281 9.38 -6.97 -28.06
N ALA A 282 8.11 -6.96 -28.44
CA ALA A 282 7.65 -6.92 -29.81
C ALA A 282 6.36 -6.09 -29.90
N SER A 283 6.17 -5.43 -31.03
CA SER A 283 4.92 -4.78 -31.38
C SER A 283 4.68 -4.92 -32.88
N ALA A 284 3.41 -4.97 -33.27
CA ALA A 284 2.99 -4.93 -34.67
C ALA A 284 1.88 -3.89 -34.81
N GLN A 285 1.94 -3.14 -35.90
CA GLN A 285 0.90 -2.18 -36.28
C GLN A 285 0.33 -2.60 -37.63
N ALA A 286 -0.99 -2.61 -37.73
CA ALA A 286 -1.74 -2.85 -38.96
C ALA A 286 -2.85 -1.81 -39.08
N ARG A 287 -3.30 -1.58 -40.32
CA ARG A 287 -4.49 -0.74 -40.56
C ARG A 287 -5.72 -1.45 -40.01
N LEU A 288 -6.61 -0.70 -39.36
CA LEU A 288 -7.87 -1.23 -38.85
C LEU A 288 -8.87 -1.32 -40.01
N GLU A 289 -9.23 -2.54 -40.40
CA GLU A 289 -10.10 -2.79 -41.56
C GLU A 289 -11.08 -3.95 -41.30
N VAL A 290 -12.19 -3.93 -42.02
CA VAL A 290 -13.15 -5.04 -42.05
C VAL A 290 -12.61 -6.22 -42.86
N GLN A 291 -13.13 -7.42 -42.61
CA GLN A 291 -12.76 -8.59 -43.43
C GLN A 291 -13.24 -8.48 -44.87
N ALA A 292 -14.43 -7.88 -45.06
CA ALA A 292 -15.10 -7.77 -46.35
C ALA A 292 -15.88 -6.44 -46.39
N GLU A 293 -15.49 -5.53 -47.29
CA GLU A 293 -16.13 -4.22 -47.44
C GLU A 293 -17.49 -4.29 -48.14
N ASP A 294 -17.77 -5.38 -48.85
CA ASP A 294 -19.01 -5.68 -49.56
C ASP A 294 -20.05 -6.39 -48.68
N ASN A 295 -19.80 -6.53 -47.37
CA ASN A 295 -20.74 -7.14 -46.44
C ASN A 295 -22.09 -6.37 -46.46
N PRO A 296 -23.22 -7.03 -46.76
CA PRO A 296 -24.52 -6.36 -46.91
C PRO A 296 -25.08 -5.77 -45.61
N ALA A 297 -24.48 -6.08 -44.47
CA ALA A 297 -24.85 -5.55 -43.17
C ALA A 297 -24.23 -4.17 -42.86
N ILE A 298 -23.30 -3.67 -43.68
CA ILE A 298 -22.62 -2.38 -43.50
C ILE A 298 -22.77 -1.49 -44.72
N ALA A 299 -22.58 -0.18 -44.53
CA ALA A 299 -22.58 0.81 -45.59
C ALA A 299 -21.40 1.77 -45.43
N PHE A 300 -20.71 2.05 -46.54
CA PHE A 300 -19.61 3.01 -46.60
C PHE A 300 -20.00 4.30 -47.34
N ARG A 301 -19.55 5.44 -46.81
CA ARG A 301 -19.54 6.75 -47.47
C ARG A 301 -18.23 7.46 -47.12
N GLY A 302 -17.30 7.56 -48.08
CA GLY A 302 -16.01 8.23 -47.85
C GLY A 302 -15.23 7.66 -46.66
N ARG A 303 -15.09 6.33 -46.59
CA ARG A 303 -14.48 5.57 -45.48
C ARG A 303 -15.18 5.66 -44.11
N ARG A 304 -16.25 6.45 -43.98
CA ARG A 304 -17.18 6.36 -42.84
C ARG A 304 -18.06 5.13 -43.00
N MET A 305 -18.04 4.26 -42.01
CA MET A 305 -18.78 3.01 -41.96
C MET A 305 -19.84 3.06 -40.87
N VAL A 306 -21.03 2.64 -41.24
CA VAL A 306 -22.19 2.45 -40.35
C VAL A 306 -22.89 1.13 -40.72
N PRO A 307 -23.83 0.64 -39.92
CA PRO A 307 -24.73 -0.45 -40.33
C PRO A 307 -25.52 -0.11 -41.60
N ALA A 308 -25.95 -1.11 -42.35
CA ALA A 308 -26.74 -0.90 -43.55
C ALA A 308 -28.05 -0.16 -43.24
N PHE A 309 -28.38 0.83 -44.08
CA PHE A 309 -29.54 1.70 -43.91
C PHE A 309 -30.27 1.92 -45.23
N ASP A 310 -31.53 2.34 -45.11
CA ASP A 310 -32.32 2.91 -46.18
C ASP A 310 -32.46 4.42 -45.93
N GLU A 311 -32.48 5.24 -46.99
CA GLU A 311 -32.60 6.69 -46.83
C GLU A 311 -34.07 7.10 -46.73
N VAL A 312 -34.38 7.95 -45.75
CA VAL A 312 -35.72 8.51 -45.54
C VAL A 312 -35.65 10.03 -45.44
N VAL A 313 -36.62 10.72 -46.03
CA VAL A 313 -36.77 12.17 -45.89
C VAL A 313 -37.15 12.48 -44.43
N ARG A 314 -36.36 13.33 -43.76
CA ARG A 314 -36.58 13.71 -42.34
C ARG A 314 -37.06 15.14 -42.19
N ILE A 315 -36.54 16.04 -43.01
CA ILE A 315 -36.90 17.45 -43.03
C ILE A 315 -37.13 17.81 -44.49
N GLU A 316 -38.26 18.44 -44.79
CA GLU A 316 -38.52 18.93 -46.13
C GLU A 316 -39.20 20.29 -46.15
N ASN A 317 -38.86 21.07 -47.17
CA ASN A 317 -39.66 22.15 -47.68
C ASN A 317 -39.95 21.86 -49.16
N ALA A 318 -41.15 21.33 -49.44
CA ALA A 318 -41.54 20.90 -50.79
C ALA A 318 -42.46 21.91 -51.51
N SER A 319 -42.74 23.08 -50.91
CA SER A 319 -43.66 24.07 -51.50
C SER A 319 -42.96 24.88 -52.59
N ILE A 320 -43.40 24.74 -53.84
CA ILE A 320 -42.79 25.42 -55.00
C ILE A 320 -43.70 26.57 -55.42
N ASP A 321 -43.48 27.76 -54.87
CA ASP A 321 -44.31 28.95 -55.14
C ASP A 321 -43.64 29.94 -56.11
N ALA A 322 -42.32 30.03 -56.07
CA ALA A 322 -41.53 30.91 -56.93
C ALA A 322 -40.10 30.34 -57.16
N SER A 323 -39.22 31.14 -57.76
CA SER A 323 -37.81 30.78 -57.97
C SER A 323 -36.87 31.94 -57.64
N VAL A 324 -35.69 31.62 -57.11
CA VAL A 324 -34.59 32.57 -56.86
C VAL A 324 -33.37 32.18 -57.68
N ASN A 325 -32.74 33.14 -58.36
CA ASN A 325 -31.45 32.90 -59.01
C ASN A 325 -30.37 32.81 -57.94
N ILE A 326 -29.54 31.76 -57.97
CA ILE A 326 -28.47 31.55 -56.98
C ILE A 326 -27.09 32.04 -57.46
N SER A 327 -27.08 32.93 -58.47
CA SER A 327 -25.89 33.38 -59.18
C SER A 327 -25.78 34.91 -59.33
N GLN A 328 -26.60 35.66 -58.58
CA GLN A 328 -26.74 37.13 -58.75
C GLN A 328 -25.88 37.94 -57.77
N LEU A 329 -25.29 37.29 -56.76
CA LEU A 329 -24.45 37.95 -55.77
C LEU A 329 -23.02 38.05 -56.29
N VAL A 330 -22.32 39.12 -55.89
CA VAL A 330 -20.89 39.32 -56.20
C VAL A 330 -20.09 38.09 -55.77
N HIS A 331 -19.26 37.57 -56.67
CA HIS A 331 -18.41 36.41 -56.39
C HIS A 331 -17.56 36.68 -55.16
N THR A 332 -17.79 35.91 -54.11
CA THR A 332 -17.07 36.02 -52.86
C THR A 332 -16.02 34.92 -52.81
N THR A 333 -14.78 35.29 -52.46
CA THR A 333 -13.72 34.31 -52.16
C THR A 333 -13.58 34.21 -50.64
N THR A 334 -13.94 33.06 -50.08
CA THR A 334 -13.85 32.81 -48.63
C THR A 334 -13.24 31.43 -48.38
N THR A 335 -12.46 31.28 -47.32
CA THR A 335 -11.96 29.98 -46.88
C THR A 335 -12.93 29.38 -45.86
N ALA A 336 -13.50 28.21 -46.18
CA ALA A 336 -14.26 27.42 -45.22
C ALA A 336 -13.37 26.40 -44.51
N VAL A 337 -13.74 26.08 -43.27
CA VAL A 337 -13.00 25.17 -42.40
C VAL A 337 -13.88 23.96 -42.13
N ARG A 338 -13.45 22.78 -42.59
CA ARG A 338 -14.18 21.53 -42.39
C ARG A 338 -13.73 20.84 -41.11
N LYS A 339 -14.68 20.50 -40.24
CA LYS A 339 -14.44 19.73 -39.02
C LYS A 339 -14.35 18.23 -39.33
N GLU A 340 -13.35 17.55 -38.77
CA GLU A 340 -13.23 16.08 -38.85
C GLU A 340 -13.98 15.39 -37.70
N ALA A 341 -14.31 14.11 -37.85
CA ALA A 341 -14.91 13.33 -36.76
C ALA A 341 -13.87 13.08 -35.66
N SER A 342 -14.30 13.11 -34.40
CA SER A 342 -13.40 12.92 -33.26
C SER A 342 -12.75 11.53 -33.23
N ARG A 343 -11.52 11.48 -32.71
CA ARG A 343 -10.77 10.23 -32.57
C ARG A 343 -11.10 9.53 -31.27
N VAL A 344 -11.08 8.21 -31.32
CA VAL A 344 -11.29 7.32 -30.18
C VAL A 344 -10.08 6.41 -30.11
N ARG A 345 -9.50 6.31 -28.92
CA ARG A 345 -8.47 5.32 -28.62
C ARG A 345 -8.99 4.34 -27.59
N VAL A 346 -8.90 3.05 -27.91
CA VAL A 346 -9.28 1.95 -27.02
C VAL A 346 -8.04 1.10 -26.79
N THR A 347 -7.47 1.19 -25.59
CA THR A 347 -6.38 0.32 -25.16
C THR A 347 -6.90 -0.76 -24.23
N TYR A 348 -6.59 -2.01 -24.52
CA TYR A 348 -6.99 -3.18 -23.76
C TYR A 348 -5.80 -4.07 -23.42
N GLY A 349 -5.77 -4.61 -22.20
CA GLY A 349 -4.89 -5.71 -21.85
C GLY A 349 -4.72 -5.91 -20.34
N PRO A 350 -4.27 -7.10 -19.92
CA PRO A 350 -4.11 -7.46 -18.50
C PRO A 350 -3.07 -6.60 -17.77
N THR A 351 -2.23 -5.86 -18.48
CA THR A 351 -1.19 -5.00 -17.89
C THR A 351 -1.59 -3.52 -17.80
N GLN A 352 -2.84 -3.19 -18.13
CA GLN A 352 -3.38 -1.83 -18.12
C GLN A 352 -4.04 -1.50 -16.78
N VAL A 353 -3.24 -1.36 -15.73
CA VAL A 353 -3.75 -1.04 -14.39
C VAL A 353 -3.87 0.48 -14.21
N VAL A 354 -5.03 0.91 -13.69
CA VAL A 354 -5.32 2.29 -13.28
C VAL A 354 -4.38 2.72 -12.17
N CYS A 355 -3.77 3.90 -12.33
CA CYS A 355 -2.85 4.44 -11.36
C CYS A 355 -3.49 5.59 -10.57
N GLU A 356 -3.22 5.67 -9.26
CA GLU A 356 -3.64 6.79 -8.40
C GLU A 356 -2.90 8.09 -8.72
N ASN A 357 -1.74 8.03 -9.39
CA ASN A 357 -1.06 9.23 -9.88
C ASN A 357 -1.90 10.03 -10.88
N LYS A 358 -3.03 9.51 -11.38
CA LYS A 358 -4.00 10.28 -12.15
C LYS A 358 -4.42 11.56 -11.43
N ALA A 359 -4.48 11.57 -10.10
CA ALA A 359 -4.78 12.78 -9.31
C ALA A 359 -3.73 13.90 -9.50
N ASN A 360 -2.50 13.54 -9.88
CA ASN A 360 -1.40 14.48 -10.13
C ASN A 360 -1.46 15.10 -11.54
N TRP A 361 -2.36 14.66 -12.44
CA TRP A 361 -2.59 15.36 -13.70
C TRP A 361 -3.04 16.81 -13.46
N ALA A 362 -3.92 17.04 -12.47
CA ALA A 362 -4.33 18.39 -12.08
C ALA A 362 -3.15 19.22 -11.50
N ALA A 363 -2.14 18.55 -10.96
CA ALA A 363 -0.97 19.19 -10.34
C ALA A 363 0.08 19.64 -11.37
N LEU A 364 0.12 19.02 -12.53
CA LEU A 364 0.99 19.42 -13.63
C LEU A 364 0.39 20.58 -14.48
N GLY A 365 -0.75 21.15 -14.04
CA GLY A 365 -1.58 22.02 -14.86
C GLY A 365 -2.42 21.20 -15.83
N GLY A 366 -3.65 21.66 -16.13
CA GLY A 366 -4.45 21.08 -17.22
C GLY A 366 -3.66 20.95 -18.53
N ASP A 367 -2.59 21.75 -18.64
CA ASP A 367 -1.66 21.85 -19.76
C ASP A 367 -0.48 20.87 -19.80
N ALA A 368 -0.35 19.90 -18.89
CA ALA A 368 0.73 18.90 -19.01
C ALA A 368 0.31 17.58 -19.66
N ARG A 369 -1.00 17.37 -19.80
CA ARG A 369 -1.54 16.41 -20.78
C ARG A 369 -1.61 17.07 -22.16
N VAL A 370 -1.80 18.39 -22.19
CA VAL A 370 -1.50 19.26 -23.34
C VAL A 370 0.01 19.12 -23.62
N GLY A 371 0.36 18.85 -24.88
CA GLY A 371 1.75 18.57 -25.26
C GLY A 371 2.26 17.12 -25.08
N GLN A 372 1.46 16.15 -24.60
CA GLN A 372 1.76 14.74 -24.90
C GLN A 372 1.50 14.49 -26.39
N ILE A 373 2.53 14.78 -27.19
CA ILE A 373 2.60 14.54 -28.62
C ILE A 373 2.47 13.03 -28.85
N PHE A 374 1.25 12.54 -29.04
CA PHE A 374 1.06 11.30 -29.77
C PHE A 374 1.32 11.65 -31.22
N SER A 375 2.53 11.39 -31.71
CA SER A 375 2.78 11.33 -33.14
C SER A 375 2.34 9.96 -33.62
N ILE A 376 1.29 9.91 -34.44
CA ILE A 376 0.89 8.68 -35.13
C ILE A 376 0.88 9.01 -36.62
N ASN A 377 1.77 8.34 -37.35
CA ASN A 377 1.91 8.50 -38.79
C ASN A 377 2.21 9.94 -39.27
N GLY A 378 2.93 10.73 -38.45
CA GLY A 378 3.33 12.10 -38.80
C GLY A 378 2.36 13.21 -38.36
N GLU A 379 1.20 12.86 -37.79
CA GLU A 379 0.29 13.83 -37.16
C GLU A 379 0.53 13.89 -35.66
N THR A 380 0.70 15.10 -35.13
CA THR A 380 0.86 15.38 -33.70
C THR A 380 -0.49 15.73 -33.10
N PHE A 381 -0.95 14.94 -32.12
CA PHE A 381 -2.18 15.25 -31.38
C PHE A 381 -1.86 16.03 -30.11
N GLU A 382 -2.57 17.15 -29.94
CA GLU A 382 -2.57 17.94 -28.72
C GLU A 382 -3.89 17.70 -27.99
N VAL A 383 -3.83 17.30 -26.72
CA VAL A 383 -5.00 17.32 -25.83
C VAL A 383 -5.19 18.78 -25.44
N VAL A 384 -6.32 19.44 -25.72
CA VAL A 384 -6.43 20.91 -25.54
C VAL A 384 -7.36 21.33 -24.39
N SER A 385 -8.18 20.42 -23.85
CA SER A 385 -8.89 20.68 -22.59
C SER A 385 -9.34 19.39 -21.90
N ILE A 386 -9.45 19.45 -20.57
CA ILE A 386 -10.16 18.48 -19.74
C ILE A 386 -11.23 19.28 -19.00
N GLU A 387 -12.45 19.35 -19.54
CA GLU A 387 -13.56 19.93 -18.80
C GLU A 387 -14.03 18.97 -17.71
N GLN A 388 -14.23 19.49 -16.49
CA GLN A 388 -14.87 18.73 -15.42
C GLN A 388 -16.33 18.44 -15.79
N ASN A 389 -16.70 17.18 -15.68
CA ASN A 389 -17.92 16.62 -16.22
C ASN A 389 -19.17 17.10 -15.47
N TYR A 390 -20.06 17.84 -16.15
CA TYR A 390 -21.48 17.98 -15.82
C TYR A 390 -22.37 17.83 -17.07
N GLY A 391 -22.01 16.95 -18.02
CA GLY A 391 -22.73 16.81 -19.29
C GLY A 391 -22.83 15.37 -19.82
N ARG A 392 -24.01 15.01 -20.35
CA ARG A 392 -24.28 13.72 -21.00
C ARG A 392 -23.50 13.63 -22.32
N GLY A 393 -22.39 12.89 -22.36
CA GLY A 393 -21.68 12.66 -23.63
C GLY A 393 -20.45 11.76 -23.58
N HIS A 394 -19.48 11.99 -22.69
CA HIS A 394 -18.23 11.22 -22.69
C HIS A 394 -17.65 11.04 -21.28
N GLN A 395 -17.05 9.86 -21.06
CA GLN A 395 -16.52 9.41 -19.77
C GLN A 395 -15.12 8.83 -19.99
N THR A 396 -14.10 9.38 -19.32
CA THR A 396 -12.78 8.75 -19.25
C THR A 396 -12.84 7.61 -18.23
N TYR A 397 -13.14 6.40 -18.70
CA TYR A 397 -13.02 5.19 -17.91
C TYR A 397 -11.63 4.59 -18.13
N GLY A 398 -10.70 4.90 -17.22
CA GLY A 398 -9.58 4.00 -16.97
C GLY A 398 -10.06 3.03 -15.91
N VAL A 399 -10.27 1.77 -16.28
CA VAL A 399 -10.55 0.67 -15.34
C VAL A 399 -9.53 -0.45 -15.60
N ARG A 400 -9.44 -1.48 -14.75
CA ARG A 400 -8.25 -2.34 -14.58
C ARG A 400 -7.75 -3.06 -15.83
N GLN A 401 -8.53 -3.18 -16.90
CA GLN A 401 -8.12 -3.85 -18.14
C GLN A 401 -8.37 -3.04 -19.43
N ILE A 402 -9.14 -1.95 -19.33
CA ILE A 402 -9.50 -1.11 -20.48
C ILE A 402 -9.29 0.37 -20.15
N ARG A 403 -8.67 1.06 -21.11
CA ARG A 403 -8.57 2.51 -21.14
C ARG A 403 -9.21 3.00 -22.42
N GLN A 404 -10.34 3.70 -22.26
CA GLN A 404 -10.99 4.42 -23.36
C GLN A 404 -10.72 5.91 -23.21
N GLU A 405 -10.08 6.48 -24.22
CA GLU A 405 -9.88 7.92 -24.34
C GLU A 405 -10.72 8.40 -25.51
N THR A 406 -11.63 9.33 -25.22
CA THR A 406 -12.48 9.94 -26.22
C THR A 406 -12.52 11.45 -26.01
N TYR A 407 -12.47 12.17 -27.11
CA TYR A 407 -12.52 13.63 -27.12
C TYR A 407 -13.97 14.12 -27.23
N THR A 408 -14.25 15.24 -26.58
CA THR A 408 -15.57 15.57 -26.02
C THR A 408 -16.67 15.91 -27.04
N GLU A 409 -16.30 16.19 -28.30
CA GLU A 409 -17.22 16.64 -29.34
C GLU A 409 -17.34 15.63 -30.49
N ALA A 410 -18.46 15.54 -31.21
CA ALA A 410 -18.59 14.62 -32.35
C ALA A 410 -17.73 15.03 -33.54
N TYR A 411 -17.47 16.34 -33.68
CA TYR A 411 -16.62 16.92 -34.71
C TYR A 411 -15.60 17.88 -34.08
N TRP A 412 -14.37 17.90 -34.58
CA TRP A 412 -13.24 18.59 -33.98
C TRP A 412 -12.74 19.76 -34.85
N ASP A 413 -12.39 20.89 -34.20
CA ASP A 413 -11.91 22.13 -34.85
C ASP A 413 -10.40 22.21 -35.07
N TYR A 414 -9.61 21.25 -34.56
CA TYR A 414 -8.14 21.33 -34.61
C TYR A 414 -7.52 20.65 -35.83
N VAL A 415 -8.21 19.65 -36.39
CA VAL A 415 -7.84 19.07 -37.69
C VAL A 415 -8.86 19.55 -38.69
N THR A 416 -8.43 20.50 -39.51
CA THR A 416 -9.32 21.18 -40.44
C THR A 416 -8.74 21.20 -41.84
N GLU A 417 -9.64 21.06 -42.80
CA GLU A 417 -9.35 21.21 -44.22
C GLU A 417 -9.83 22.59 -44.65
N GLU A 418 -8.93 23.42 -45.17
CA GLU A 418 -9.26 24.70 -45.78
C GLU A 418 -9.85 24.47 -47.18
N ILE A 419 -11.06 24.97 -47.39
CA ILE A 419 -11.76 24.86 -48.67
C ILE A 419 -11.91 26.27 -49.24
N GLY A 420 -11.26 26.51 -50.38
CA GLY A 420 -11.46 27.75 -51.15
C GLY A 420 -12.85 27.77 -51.77
N ILE A 421 -13.70 28.66 -51.30
CA ILE A 421 -15.04 28.91 -51.84
C ILE A 421 -14.96 30.08 -52.82
N ASN A 422 -15.37 29.88 -54.07
CA ASN A 422 -15.49 30.94 -55.07
C ASN A 422 -16.84 30.79 -55.81
N GLY A 423 -17.73 31.77 -55.62
CA GLY A 423 -19.05 31.77 -56.24
C GLY A 423 -20.03 32.73 -55.56
N SER A 424 -21.26 32.77 -56.07
CA SER A 424 -22.38 33.37 -55.35
C SER A 424 -22.83 32.39 -54.25
N VAL A 425 -23.05 32.89 -53.03
CA VAL A 425 -23.39 32.04 -51.88
C VAL A 425 -24.76 32.37 -51.31
N TYR A 426 -25.60 31.34 -51.22
CA TYR A 426 -26.91 31.39 -50.58
C TYR A 426 -26.95 30.33 -49.49
N ALA A 427 -27.67 30.59 -48.40
CA ALA A 427 -27.82 29.63 -47.33
C ALA A 427 -29.25 29.56 -46.81
N GLN A 428 -29.67 28.38 -46.35
CA GLN A 428 -30.96 28.13 -45.72
C GLN A 428 -30.71 27.44 -44.39
N THR A 429 -31.17 28.04 -43.29
CA THR A 429 -31.12 27.38 -41.99
C THR A 429 -32.30 26.43 -41.81
N PHE A 430 -32.11 25.43 -40.96
CA PHE A 430 -33.15 24.47 -40.57
C PHE A 430 -32.91 23.99 -39.13
N LEU A 431 -34.01 23.72 -38.41
CA LEU A 431 -33.98 23.20 -37.06
C LEU A 431 -34.01 21.67 -37.07
N VAL A 432 -33.08 21.05 -36.36
CA VAL A 432 -33.07 19.60 -36.12
C VAL A 432 -33.74 19.32 -34.78
N ALA A 433 -35.05 19.00 -34.81
CA ALA A 433 -35.81 18.76 -33.59
C ALA A 433 -35.50 17.41 -32.92
N GLN A 434 -35.12 16.41 -33.71
CA GLN A 434 -34.71 15.08 -33.26
C GLN A 434 -33.35 14.76 -33.90
N PRO A 435 -32.44 14.08 -33.17
CA PRO A 435 -31.13 13.75 -33.71
C PRO A 435 -31.29 12.84 -34.93
N MET A 436 -30.46 13.06 -35.94
CA MET A 436 -30.50 12.27 -37.18
C MET A 436 -29.12 12.12 -37.78
N GLN A 437 -28.95 11.11 -38.62
CA GLN A 437 -27.71 10.90 -39.36
C GLN A 437 -27.97 11.17 -40.83
N MET A 438 -27.60 12.37 -41.26
CA MET A 438 -27.83 12.86 -42.61
C MET A 438 -26.90 12.13 -43.59
N THR A 439 -27.45 11.76 -44.74
CA THR A 439 -26.76 10.99 -45.79
C THR A 439 -26.79 11.66 -47.15
N SER A 440 -27.82 12.48 -47.40
CA SER A 440 -27.96 13.25 -48.63
C SER A 440 -28.85 14.47 -48.44
N LEU A 441 -28.71 15.42 -49.35
CA LEU A 441 -29.55 16.61 -49.48
C LEU A 441 -30.13 16.65 -50.89
N ASP A 442 -31.43 16.85 -51.02
CA ASP A 442 -32.06 17.12 -52.32
C ASP A 442 -32.41 18.61 -52.44
N LEU A 443 -32.06 19.22 -53.57
CA LEU A 443 -32.40 20.60 -53.90
C LEU A 443 -33.29 20.63 -55.15
N HIS A 444 -34.33 21.46 -55.15
CA HIS A 444 -35.21 21.62 -56.30
C HIS A 444 -34.77 22.78 -57.20
N PHE A 445 -34.39 22.49 -58.44
CA PHE A 445 -33.98 23.49 -59.43
C PHE A 445 -35.16 23.89 -60.31
N ALA A 446 -35.49 25.18 -60.31
CA ALA A 446 -36.46 25.78 -61.22
C ALA A 446 -35.86 26.01 -62.62
N ARG A 447 -34.54 26.26 -62.67
CA ARG A 447 -33.78 26.41 -63.92
C ARG A 447 -32.34 25.95 -63.71
N VAL A 448 -31.82 25.20 -64.67
CA VAL A 448 -30.41 24.83 -64.76
C VAL A 448 -29.74 25.72 -65.82
N GLY A 449 -28.62 26.34 -65.47
CA GLY A 449 -27.80 27.17 -66.36
C GLY A 449 -27.05 26.36 -67.43
N ILE A 450 -26.23 27.02 -68.25
CA ILE A 450 -25.43 26.36 -69.31
C ILE A 450 -24.10 25.78 -68.82
N ASP A 451 -23.65 26.18 -67.63
CA ASP A 451 -22.42 25.70 -66.98
C ASP A 451 -22.45 25.99 -65.46
N GLY A 452 -21.47 25.48 -64.72
CA GLY A 452 -21.17 25.77 -63.32
C GLY A 452 -21.68 24.71 -62.37
N ASP A 453 -20.78 24.07 -61.61
CA ASP A 453 -21.16 23.12 -60.57
C ASP A 453 -21.82 23.84 -59.38
N VAL A 454 -22.64 23.11 -58.62
CA VAL A 454 -23.22 23.62 -57.37
C VAL A 454 -22.59 22.86 -56.20
N HIS A 455 -21.75 23.55 -55.44
CA HIS A 455 -21.19 23.02 -54.19
C HIS A 455 -22.19 23.24 -53.07
N VAL A 456 -22.35 22.22 -52.23
CA VAL A 456 -23.24 22.23 -51.08
C VAL A 456 -22.41 21.96 -49.84
N PHE A 457 -22.60 22.79 -48.82
CA PHE A 457 -22.01 22.62 -47.50
C PHE A 457 -23.11 22.56 -46.45
N ILE A 458 -22.92 21.71 -45.45
CA ILE A 458 -23.75 21.67 -44.24
C ILE A 458 -22.92 22.22 -43.11
N VAL A 459 -23.39 23.29 -42.49
CA VAL A 459 -22.62 24.07 -41.51
C VAL A 459 -23.40 24.26 -40.22
N GLU A 460 -22.68 24.49 -39.13
CA GLU A 460 -23.28 24.94 -37.87
C GLU A 460 -23.75 26.40 -37.97
N THR A 461 -24.59 26.82 -37.02
CA THR A 461 -25.02 28.21 -36.88
C THR A 461 -24.57 28.82 -35.56
N THR A 462 -24.42 30.14 -35.51
CA THR A 462 -24.25 30.88 -34.25
C THR A 462 -25.52 30.77 -33.37
N ASN A 463 -25.44 31.23 -32.12
CA ASN A 463 -26.62 31.32 -31.24
C ASN A 463 -27.73 32.22 -31.81
N ALA A 464 -27.38 33.17 -32.68
CA ALA A 464 -28.33 34.02 -33.40
C ALA A 464 -28.95 33.31 -34.63
N GLY A 465 -28.51 32.11 -34.97
CA GLY A 465 -28.98 31.34 -36.13
C GLY A 465 -28.25 31.67 -37.43
N THR A 466 -27.18 32.46 -37.41
CA THR A 466 -26.41 32.80 -38.63
C THR A 466 -25.47 31.64 -39.02
N PRO A 467 -25.40 31.24 -40.30
CA PRO A 467 -24.47 30.19 -40.76
C PRO A 467 -22.98 30.54 -40.51
N ARG A 468 -22.15 29.51 -40.33
CA ARG A 468 -20.71 29.63 -40.03
C ARG A 468 -19.84 28.91 -41.07
N PHE A 469 -18.97 29.65 -41.77
CA PHE A 469 -18.01 29.04 -42.71
C PHE A 469 -16.86 28.32 -41.99
N ASP A 470 -16.61 28.66 -40.73
CA ASP A 470 -15.57 28.06 -39.89
C ASP A 470 -16.03 26.74 -39.23
N ALA A 471 -17.23 26.25 -39.54
CA ALA A 471 -17.83 25.06 -38.93
C ALA A 471 -18.58 24.19 -39.95
N VAL A 472 -17.89 23.78 -41.02
CA VAL A 472 -18.45 22.87 -42.03
C VAL A 472 -18.40 21.42 -41.56
N LEU A 473 -19.55 20.73 -41.57
CA LEU A 473 -19.69 19.33 -41.14
C LEU A 473 -19.71 18.34 -42.32
N ALA A 474 -20.24 18.76 -43.46
CA ALA A 474 -20.29 17.96 -44.68
C ALA A 474 -20.21 18.84 -45.92
N GLN A 475 -19.67 18.26 -46.99
CA GLN A 475 -19.59 18.87 -48.31
C GLN A 475 -20.05 17.86 -49.37
N GLY A 476 -20.72 18.36 -50.40
CA GLY A 476 -21.05 17.61 -51.60
C GLY A 476 -21.02 18.52 -52.83
N VAL A 477 -21.06 17.91 -54.01
CA VAL A 477 -21.05 18.61 -55.28
C VAL A 477 -22.14 18.03 -56.17
N LEU A 478 -23.00 18.90 -56.68
CA LEU A 478 -23.91 18.62 -57.79
C LEU A 478 -23.22 19.07 -59.07
N ALA A 479 -22.63 18.11 -59.78
CA ALA A 479 -21.95 18.38 -61.04
C ALA A 479 -22.96 18.84 -62.11
N HIS A 480 -22.64 19.90 -62.85
CA HIS A 480 -23.52 20.52 -63.83
C HIS A 480 -24.10 19.52 -64.83
N ARG A 481 -23.27 18.60 -65.34
CA ARG A 481 -23.66 17.54 -66.28
C ARG A 481 -24.78 16.62 -65.79
N GLY A 482 -24.99 16.54 -64.48
CA GLY A 482 -26.01 15.70 -63.84
C GLY A 482 -27.22 16.48 -63.33
N LEU A 483 -27.23 17.81 -63.46
CA LEU A 483 -28.32 18.65 -63.01
C LEU A 483 -29.52 18.56 -63.95
N THR A 484 -30.72 18.46 -63.37
CA THR A 484 -32.00 18.46 -64.09
C THR A 484 -32.93 19.51 -63.48
N VAL A 485 -33.91 20.00 -64.25
CA VAL A 485 -35.00 20.79 -63.66
C VAL A 485 -35.85 19.85 -62.81
N GLY A 486 -36.03 20.17 -61.53
CA GLY A 486 -36.64 19.27 -60.55
C GLY A 486 -35.75 18.97 -59.36
N TRP A 487 -36.05 17.87 -58.66
CA TRP A 487 -35.29 17.40 -57.49
C TRP A 487 -33.95 16.79 -57.90
N ASN A 488 -32.86 17.35 -57.38
CA ASN A 488 -31.50 16.86 -57.58
C ASN A 488 -30.90 16.44 -56.25
N ARG A 489 -30.44 15.19 -56.19
CA ARG A 489 -29.88 14.58 -54.98
C ARG A 489 -28.37 14.77 -54.90
N CYS A 490 -27.91 15.41 -53.84
CA CYS A 490 -26.51 15.55 -53.46
C CYS A 490 -26.17 14.51 -52.39
N SER A 491 -25.32 13.54 -52.73
CA SER A 491 -24.81 12.58 -51.73
C SER A 491 -23.79 13.25 -50.83
N LEU A 492 -23.95 13.09 -49.52
CA LEU A 492 -23.06 13.67 -48.51
C LEU A 492 -22.36 12.57 -47.70
N PRO A 493 -21.22 12.86 -47.07
CA PRO A 493 -20.69 12.03 -46.00
C PRO A 493 -21.73 11.83 -44.90
N ILE A 494 -21.72 10.68 -44.25
CA ILE A 494 -22.65 10.41 -43.14
C ILE A 494 -22.31 11.34 -41.99
N THR A 495 -23.25 12.20 -41.63
CA THR A 495 -23.04 13.28 -40.67
C THR A 495 -24.14 13.25 -39.62
N LEU A 496 -23.75 13.03 -38.37
CA LEU A 496 -24.61 13.20 -37.20
C LEU A 496 -25.00 14.67 -37.05
N LEU A 497 -26.31 14.93 -36.98
CA LEU A 497 -26.90 16.22 -36.63
C LEU A 497 -27.61 16.06 -35.29
N GLU A 498 -27.29 16.93 -34.34
CA GLU A 498 -27.76 16.84 -32.96
C GLU A 498 -29.14 17.47 -32.78
N SER A 499 -29.87 16.96 -31.78
CA SER A 499 -31.18 17.46 -31.42
C SER A 499 -31.12 18.89 -30.86
N GLY A 500 -32.12 19.71 -31.18
CA GLY A 500 -32.28 21.06 -30.62
C GLY A 500 -31.32 22.09 -31.18
N ARG A 501 -30.47 21.74 -32.16
CA ARG A 501 -29.53 22.65 -32.82
C ARG A 501 -30.04 23.05 -34.20
N ARG A 502 -29.64 24.24 -34.63
CA ARG A 502 -29.85 24.73 -36.00
C ARG A 502 -28.59 24.49 -36.82
N TYR A 503 -28.81 24.10 -38.06
CA TYR A 503 -27.77 23.94 -39.07
C TYR A 503 -28.17 24.73 -40.30
N ALA A 504 -27.24 24.93 -41.22
CA ALA A 504 -27.52 25.58 -42.50
C ALA A 504 -27.00 24.78 -43.68
N ILE A 505 -27.80 24.77 -44.75
CA ILE A 505 -27.38 24.40 -46.09
C ILE A 505 -26.78 25.63 -46.72
N VAL A 506 -25.56 25.57 -47.20
CA VAL A 506 -24.90 26.63 -47.94
C VAL A 506 -24.65 26.14 -49.36
N THR A 507 -25.11 26.89 -50.35
CA THR A 507 -24.92 26.61 -51.77
C THR A 507 -23.96 27.62 -52.36
N VAL A 508 -23.02 27.14 -53.17
CA VAL A 508 -22.03 27.98 -53.86
C VAL A 508 -21.99 27.57 -55.31
N THR A 509 -22.16 28.54 -56.21
CA THR A 509 -22.03 28.29 -57.64
C THR A 509 -21.56 29.53 -58.39
N THR A 510 -20.92 29.31 -59.54
CA THR A 510 -20.62 30.33 -60.55
C THR A 510 -21.59 30.26 -61.73
N GLY A 511 -22.41 29.21 -61.81
CA GLY A 511 -23.35 28.95 -62.90
C GLY A 511 -24.68 29.69 -62.73
N PRO A 512 -25.36 30.08 -63.83
CA PRO A 512 -26.62 30.85 -63.79
C PRO A 512 -27.86 30.02 -63.44
N HIS A 513 -27.80 29.27 -62.34
CA HIS A 513 -28.87 28.39 -61.84
C HIS A 513 -29.94 29.13 -61.04
N ALA A 514 -31.14 28.55 -60.97
CA ALA A 514 -32.21 29.03 -60.11
C ALA A 514 -32.83 27.90 -59.28
N LEU A 515 -32.94 28.11 -57.96
CA LEU A 515 -33.61 27.20 -57.04
C LEU A 515 -35.08 27.59 -56.88
N SER A 516 -35.94 26.61 -56.67
CA SER A 516 -37.31 26.85 -56.25
C SER A 516 -37.36 27.34 -54.80
N ILE A 517 -38.31 28.23 -54.52
CA ILE A 517 -38.56 28.77 -53.18
C ILE A 517 -40.02 28.62 -52.80
N SER A 518 -40.26 28.44 -51.50
CA SER A 518 -41.59 28.60 -50.89
C SER A 518 -41.77 30.05 -50.49
N SER A 519 -42.97 30.60 -50.62
CA SER A 519 -43.30 31.97 -50.20
C SER A 519 -44.19 31.99 -48.96
N SER A 520 -44.39 33.18 -48.40
CA SER A 520 -45.29 33.41 -47.25
C SER A 520 -44.88 32.64 -45.99
N ASN A 521 -43.58 32.40 -45.79
CA ASN A 521 -43.01 31.75 -44.61
C ASN A 521 -43.69 30.39 -44.29
N LYS A 522 -44.00 29.60 -45.33
CA LYS A 522 -44.58 28.26 -45.17
C LYS A 522 -43.64 27.30 -44.42
N TYR A 523 -42.34 27.55 -44.44
CA TYR A 523 -41.34 26.77 -43.71
C TYR A 523 -40.91 27.52 -42.44
N THR A 524 -41.43 27.12 -41.28
CA THR A 524 -41.13 27.77 -40.00
C THR A 524 -39.84 27.27 -39.33
N GLY A 525 -39.13 26.34 -39.98
CA GLY A 525 -37.97 25.66 -39.40
C GLY A 525 -36.65 26.43 -39.49
N GLY A 526 -36.61 27.56 -40.20
CA GLY A 526 -35.41 28.37 -40.39
C GLY A 526 -35.64 29.61 -41.25
N SER A 527 -34.59 30.10 -41.91
CA SER A 527 -34.62 31.33 -42.72
C SER A 527 -33.54 31.31 -43.81
N LEU A 528 -33.77 32.11 -44.86
CA LEU A 528 -32.83 32.33 -45.95
C LEU A 528 -31.78 33.40 -45.60
N PHE A 529 -30.53 33.11 -45.95
CA PHE A 529 -29.36 33.99 -45.81
C PHE A 529 -28.65 34.16 -47.15
N ILE A 530 -28.00 35.30 -47.31
CA ILE A 530 -27.13 35.62 -48.45
C ILE A 530 -25.77 36.06 -47.93
N THR A 531 -24.71 35.86 -48.71
CA THR A 531 -23.40 36.41 -48.38
C THR A 531 -22.98 37.51 -49.36
N THR A 532 -22.31 38.52 -48.82
CA THR A 532 -21.55 39.53 -49.57
C THR A 532 -20.32 39.85 -48.74
N ASP A 533 -19.14 39.87 -49.37
CA ASP A 533 -17.85 40.12 -48.71
C ASP A 533 -17.55 39.19 -47.51
N GLY A 534 -17.99 37.93 -47.59
CA GLY A 534 -17.68 36.88 -46.61
C GLY A 534 -18.52 36.91 -45.33
N ALA A 535 -19.44 37.86 -45.18
CA ALA A 535 -20.38 37.93 -44.06
C ALA A 535 -21.79 37.50 -44.49
N PHE A 536 -22.50 36.77 -43.62
CA PHE A 536 -23.89 36.40 -43.84
C PHE A 536 -24.84 37.51 -43.38
N ALA A 537 -25.75 37.91 -44.26
CA ALA A 537 -26.89 38.76 -43.95
C ALA A 537 -28.19 37.96 -44.11
N GLN A 538 -29.20 38.28 -43.31
CA GLN A 538 -30.54 37.69 -43.46
C GLN A 538 -31.11 38.14 -44.81
N GLY A 539 -31.41 37.19 -45.69
CA GLY A 539 -31.82 37.47 -47.07
C GLY A 539 -33.31 37.79 -47.17
N SER A 540 -34.16 36.89 -46.66
CA SER A 540 -35.61 37.07 -46.65
C SER A 540 -36.23 36.38 -45.44
N THR A 541 -37.25 37.00 -44.85
CA THR A 541 -38.06 36.42 -43.76
C THR A 541 -39.32 35.74 -44.26
N GLU A 542 -39.61 35.82 -45.56
CA GLU A 542 -40.87 35.33 -46.15
C GLU A 542 -40.66 34.21 -47.17
N THR A 543 -39.40 33.99 -47.59
CA THR A 543 -39.07 33.00 -48.62
C THR A 543 -37.96 32.07 -48.13
N ASP A 544 -38.12 30.79 -48.46
CA ASP A 544 -37.20 29.71 -48.07
C ASP A 544 -36.90 28.81 -49.25
N LEU A 545 -35.69 28.23 -49.30
CA LEU A 545 -35.32 27.28 -50.36
C LEU A 545 -36.16 26.00 -50.28
N CYS A 546 -36.48 25.43 -51.44
CA CYS A 546 -37.04 24.08 -51.54
C CYS A 546 -35.93 23.03 -51.38
N PHE A 547 -35.99 22.25 -50.30
CA PHE A 547 -34.98 21.23 -50.00
C PHE A 547 -35.58 20.00 -49.30
N ARG A 548 -34.87 18.87 -49.37
CA ARG A 548 -35.11 17.67 -48.56
C ARG A 548 -33.83 17.19 -47.92
N ILE A 549 -33.84 16.99 -46.61
CA ILE A 549 -32.73 16.38 -45.88
C ILE A 549 -33.09 14.93 -45.64
N ASN A 550 -32.25 14.05 -46.17
CA ASN A 550 -32.40 12.62 -46.03
C ASN A 550 -31.52 12.10 -44.90
N GLY A 551 -32.12 11.30 -44.02
CA GLY A 551 -31.43 10.61 -42.94
C GLY A 551 -31.39 9.10 -43.16
N ALA A 552 -30.46 8.44 -42.48
CA ALA A 552 -30.38 6.99 -42.42
C ALA A 552 -31.51 6.40 -41.54
N ARG A 553 -32.21 5.39 -42.07
CA ARG A 553 -33.06 4.46 -41.34
C ARG A 553 -32.38 3.09 -41.35
N TYR A 554 -31.84 2.67 -40.21
CA TYR A 554 -31.04 1.46 -40.11
C TYR A 554 -31.89 0.19 -40.14
N ARG A 555 -31.42 -0.80 -40.89
CA ARG A 555 -32.13 -2.08 -41.11
C ARG A 555 -32.08 -3.00 -39.89
N SER A 556 -31.04 -2.89 -39.07
CA SER A 556 -30.87 -3.69 -37.86
C SER A 556 -30.41 -2.81 -36.69
N PRO A 557 -30.99 -2.95 -35.49
CA PRO A 557 -30.53 -2.26 -34.30
C PRO A 557 -29.19 -2.80 -33.80
N ARG A 558 -28.85 -4.06 -34.10
CA ARG A 558 -27.58 -4.70 -33.74
C ARG A 558 -26.88 -5.23 -34.99
N THR A 559 -25.64 -4.82 -35.19
CA THR A 559 -24.81 -5.26 -36.32
C THR A 559 -23.47 -5.73 -35.81
N VAL A 560 -23.07 -6.94 -36.21
CA VAL A 560 -21.77 -7.53 -35.88
C VAL A 560 -20.93 -7.54 -37.14
N VAL A 561 -19.78 -6.88 -37.09
CA VAL A 561 -18.90 -6.68 -38.24
C VAL A 561 -17.57 -7.40 -37.99
N PRO A 562 -17.25 -8.46 -38.75
CA PRO A 562 -15.94 -9.10 -38.69
C PRO A 562 -14.82 -8.17 -39.15
N MET A 563 -13.76 -8.06 -38.35
CA MET A 563 -12.57 -7.25 -38.65
C MET A 563 -11.39 -8.15 -38.99
N GLN A 564 -10.35 -7.57 -39.61
CA GLN A 564 -9.10 -8.29 -39.81
C GLN A 564 -8.53 -8.76 -38.46
N ALA A 565 -7.99 -9.97 -38.44
CA ALA A 565 -7.44 -10.56 -37.22
C ALA A 565 -6.17 -9.82 -36.79
N LEU A 566 -5.96 -9.75 -35.47
CA LEU A 566 -4.77 -9.17 -34.88
C LEU A 566 -3.72 -10.27 -34.68
N THR A 567 -2.50 -10.04 -35.13
CA THR A 567 -1.43 -11.05 -35.07
C THR A 567 -0.12 -10.48 -34.54
N LEU A 568 0.51 -11.20 -33.61
CA LEU A 568 1.85 -10.91 -33.11
C LEU A 568 2.60 -12.22 -32.88
N ALA A 569 3.78 -12.35 -33.49
CA ALA A 569 4.66 -13.49 -33.21
C ALA A 569 4.97 -13.58 -31.71
N ASP A 570 4.99 -14.80 -31.19
CA ASP A 570 5.21 -15.11 -29.77
C ASP A 570 4.18 -14.50 -28.79
N GLY A 571 3.00 -14.12 -29.28
CA GLY A 571 1.85 -13.75 -28.47
C GLY A 571 1.78 -12.27 -28.09
N MET A 572 0.58 -11.83 -27.66
CA MET A 572 0.32 -10.45 -27.28
C MET A 572 -0.19 -10.30 -25.84
N THR A 573 0.11 -9.16 -25.21
CA THR A 573 -0.36 -8.76 -23.88
C THR A 573 -1.17 -7.48 -23.90
N GLN A 574 -1.27 -6.81 -25.05
CA GLN A 574 -1.98 -5.55 -25.20
C GLN A 574 -2.49 -5.41 -26.63
N ILE A 575 -3.70 -4.86 -26.74
CA ILE A 575 -4.35 -4.40 -27.98
C ILE A 575 -4.60 -2.90 -27.82
N ASP A 576 -4.33 -2.12 -28.85
CA ASP A 576 -4.58 -0.68 -28.89
C ASP A 576 -5.20 -0.32 -30.24
N LEU A 577 -6.43 0.18 -30.22
CA LEU A 577 -7.19 0.56 -31.40
C LEU A 577 -7.33 2.08 -31.44
N LEU A 578 -7.04 2.67 -32.59
CA LEU A 578 -7.23 4.10 -32.83
C LEU A 578 -8.06 4.27 -34.10
N PHE A 579 -9.13 5.04 -34.04
CA PHE A 579 -9.99 5.34 -35.18
C PHE A 579 -10.73 6.67 -34.96
N ALA A 580 -11.21 7.29 -36.03
CA ALA A 580 -12.17 8.39 -35.92
C ALA A 580 -13.60 7.85 -35.93
N GLY A 581 -14.53 8.50 -35.24
CA GLY A 581 -15.91 8.04 -35.14
C GLY A 581 -16.71 8.78 -34.09
N TRP A 582 -18.00 8.51 -34.02
CA TRP A 582 -18.88 9.05 -32.99
C TRP A 582 -19.91 7.99 -32.58
N VAL A 583 -20.35 8.07 -31.32
CA VAL A 583 -21.36 7.20 -30.72
C VAL A 583 -22.49 8.08 -30.22
N PRO A 584 -23.66 8.12 -30.89
CA PRO A 584 -24.77 8.95 -30.46
C PRO A 584 -25.33 8.48 -29.12
N GLY A 585 -26.01 9.39 -28.41
CA GLY A 585 -26.70 9.04 -27.16
C GLY A 585 -27.69 7.88 -27.37
N GLY A 586 -27.61 6.87 -26.50
CA GLY A 586 -28.44 5.66 -26.58
C GLY A 586 -27.93 4.58 -27.54
N CYS A 587 -26.77 4.78 -28.17
CA CYS A 587 -26.06 3.77 -28.96
C CYS A 587 -24.81 3.26 -28.22
N GLN A 588 -24.25 2.13 -28.63
CA GLN A 588 -23.04 1.56 -28.08
C GLN A 588 -22.17 0.96 -29.20
N LEU A 589 -20.87 1.23 -29.12
CA LEU A 589 -19.85 0.61 -29.96
C LEU A 589 -18.95 -0.24 -29.07
N GLY A 590 -18.93 -1.55 -29.32
CA GLY A 590 -18.08 -2.50 -28.61
C GLY A 590 -17.14 -3.22 -29.57
N PHE A 591 -16.00 -3.67 -29.05
CA PHE A 591 -15.13 -4.61 -29.74
C PHE A 591 -15.11 -5.90 -28.97
N GLU A 592 -15.14 -7.02 -29.68
CA GLU A 592 -15.03 -8.35 -29.10
C GLU A 592 -13.88 -9.10 -29.76
N ILE A 593 -13.21 -9.92 -28.97
CA ILE A 593 -12.07 -10.69 -29.41
C ILE A 593 -12.27 -12.18 -29.15
N ARG A 594 -11.66 -13.00 -30.00
CA ARG A 594 -11.59 -14.43 -29.82
C ARG A 594 -10.15 -14.91 -30.05
N PRO A 595 -9.41 -15.24 -28.96
CA PRO A 595 -8.08 -15.83 -29.07
C PRO A 595 -8.08 -17.13 -29.85
N ALA A 596 -7.00 -17.39 -30.59
CA ALA A 596 -6.82 -18.68 -31.27
C ALA A 596 -6.97 -19.86 -30.28
N GLY A 597 -7.82 -20.83 -30.62
CA GLY A 597 -8.13 -21.98 -29.77
C GLY A 597 -9.29 -21.77 -28.77
N SER A 598 -9.82 -20.54 -28.65
CA SER A 598 -11.03 -20.26 -27.87
C SER A 598 -12.29 -20.41 -28.73
N SER A 599 -13.37 -20.94 -28.14
CA SER A 599 -14.71 -20.99 -28.77
C SER A 599 -15.60 -19.80 -28.39
N THR A 600 -15.16 -18.96 -27.44
CA THR A 600 -15.96 -17.86 -26.89
C THR A 600 -15.45 -16.51 -27.36
N TRP A 601 -16.37 -15.66 -27.79
CA TRP A 601 -16.11 -14.23 -27.99
C TRP A 601 -16.17 -13.52 -26.64
N THR A 602 -15.17 -12.70 -26.37
CA THR A 602 -15.05 -11.92 -25.14
C THR A 602 -15.05 -10.45 -25.51
N GLU A 603 -15.93 -9.67 -24.89
CA GLU A 603 -15.95 -8.22 -25.05
C GLU A 603 -14.66 -7.61 -24.49
N LEU A 604 -14.16 -6.56 -25.15
CA LEU A 604 -13.10 -5.72 -24.58
C LEU A 604 -13.75 -4.86 -23.48
N ASP A 605 -13.96 -5.45 -22.32
CA ASP A 605 -14.56 -4.83 -21.15
C ASP A 605 -13.61 -4.87 -19.94
N ASP A 606 -14.07 -4.31 -18.81
CA ASP A 606 -13.36 -4.42 -17.54
C ASP A 606 -13.74 -5.71 -16.77
N GLY A 607 -13.61 -6.84 -17.44
CA GLY A 607 -13.86 -8.15 -16.85
C GLY A 607 -12.84 -8.56 -15.78
N ASP A 608 -13.06 -9.75 -15.18
CA ASP A 608 -12.15 -10.34 -14.20
C ASP A 608 -10.74 -10.52 -14.79
N PRO A 609 -9.69 -9.91 -14.20
CA PRO A 609 -8.35 -9.98 -14.74
C PRO A 609 -7.76 -11.39 -14.87
N THR A 610 -8.25 -12.33 -14.05
CA THR A 610 -7.83 -13.73 -14.10
C THR A 610 -8.41 -14.48 -15.29
N ARG A 611 -9.47 -13.95 -15.91
CA ARG A 611 -10.16 -14.49 -17.08
C ARG A 611 -9.85 -13.70 -18.36
N ASN A 612 -8.83 -12.84 -18.32
CA ASN A 612 -8.51 -12.04 -19.48
C ASN A 612 -8.13 -12.96 -20.68
N PRO A 613 -8.75 -12.80 -21.86
CA PRO A 613 -8.54 -13.63 -23.05
C PRO A 613 -7.10 -13.59 -23.59
N LEU A 614 -6.28 -12.62 -23.19
CA LEU A 614 -4.85 -12.56 -23.56
C LEU A 614 -3.95 -13.36 -22.60
N VAL A 615 -4.51 -13.94 -21.53
CA VAL A 615 -3.81 -14.92 -20.69
C VAL A 615 -3.52 -16.16 -21.54
N GLY A 616 -2.24 -16.55 -21.60
CA GLY A 616 -1.76 -17.60 -22.50
C GLY A 616 -1.01 -17.09 -23.74
N LEU A 617 -0.92 -15.76 -23.92
CA LEU A 617 -0.15 -15.12 -24.99
C LEU A 617 -0.55 -15.62 -26.39
N PRO A 618 -1.82 -15.47 -26.80
CA PRO A 618 -2.26 -15.90 -28.11
C PRO A 618 -1.52 -15.12 -29.21
N ALA A 619 -0.95 -15.84 -30.19
CA ALA A 619 -0.26 -15.23 -31.32
C ALA A 619 -1.22 -14.59 -32.35
N SER A 620 -2.48 -15.06 -32.38
CA SER A 620 -3.54 -14.51 -33.20
C SER A 620 -4.83 -14.40 -32.41
N VAL A 621 -5.52 -13.29 -32.62
CA VAL A 621 -6.80 -12.98 -32.00
C VAL A 621 -7.72 -12.48 -33.09
N GLU A 622 -8.85 -13.15 -33.31
CA GLU A 622 -9.87 -12.64 -34.20
C GLU A 622 -10.55 -11.43 -33.55
N LEU A 623 -10.85 -10.42 -34.35
CA LEU A 623 -11.49 -9.20 -33.93
C LEU A 623 -12.85 -9.06 -34.62
N ARG A 624 -13.87 -8.67 -33.87
CA ARG A 624 -15.13 -8.20 -34.44
C ARG A 624 -15.60 -6.96 -33.69
N MET A 625 -16.36 -6.15 -34.41
CA MET A 625 -16.97 -4.94 -33.88
C MET A 625 -18.47 -5.16 -33.75
N VAL A 626 -19.04 -4.68 -32.66
CA VAL A 626 -20.47 -4.78 -32.36
C VAL A 626 -21.04 -3.38 -32.26
N MET A 627 -21.90 -3.04 -33.22
CA MET A 627 -22.64 -1.78 -33.27
C MET A 627 -24.05 -2.02 -32.76
N LEU A 628 -24.40 -1.31 -31.69
CA LEU A 628 -25.73 -1.30 -31.09
C LEU A 628 -26.31 0.11 -31.19
N GLY A 629 -27.53 0.21 -31.67
CA GLY A 629 -28.23 1.47 -31.80
C GLY A 629 -29.73 1.25 -31.99
N THR A 630 -30.35 2.24 -32.62
CA THR A 630 -31.78 2.26 -32.92
C THR A 630 -32.00 2.22 -34.44
N ALA A 631 -33.25 2.30 -34.86
CA ALA A 631 -33.59 2.43 -36.27
C ALA A 631 -33.18 3.81 -36.86
N ASP A 632 -32.96 4.83 -36.02
CA ASP A 632 -32.69 6.20 -36.47
C ASP A 632 -31.27 6.69 -36.17
N LEU A 633 -30.57 6.02 -35.25
CA LEU A 633 -29.20 6.34 -34.84
C LEU A 633 -28.39 5.06 -34.66
N GLN A 634 -27.18 5.03 -35.22
CA GLN A 634 -26.18 3.98 -35.01
C GLN A 634 -24.79 4.59 -34.79
N PRO A 635 -23.83 3.89 -34.17
CA PRO A 635 -22.45 4.34 -34.13
C PRO A 635 -21.83 4.43 -35.54
N MET A 636 -20.87 5.35 -35.71
CA MET A 636 -20.06 5.46 -36.93
C MET A 636 -18.58 5.32 -36.60
N ILE A 637 -17.86 4.60 -37.46
CA ILE A 637 -16.41 4.48 -37.44
C ILE A 637 -15.83 4.84 -38.82
N GLN A 638 -14.75 5.61 -38.84
CA GLN A 638 -14.02 5.96 -40.04
C GLN A 638 -12.77 5.08 -40.15
N LEU A 639 -12.73 4.25 -41.19
CA LEU A 639 -11.66 3.26 -41.44
C LEU A 639 -10.69 3.76 -42.51
N ASP A 640 -10.14 4.96 -42.35
CA ASP A 640 -9.15 5.54 -43.26
C ASP A 640 -7.74 4.97 -43.00
N ASP A 641 -6.71 5.62 -43.53
CA ASP A 641 -5.30 5.31 -43.31
C ASP A 641 -4.82 5.63 -41.89
N LYS A 642 -5.57 6.48 -41.16
CA LYS A 642 -5.31 6.87 -39.77
C LYS A 642 -5.92 5.89 -38.77
N ALA A 643 -6.90 5.09 -39.19
CA ALA A 643 -7.46 4.00 -38.40
C ALA A 643 -6.45 2.85 -38.27
N VAL A 644 -5.93 2.63 -37.07
CA VAL A 644 -4.86 1.64 -36.81
C VAL A 644 -5.19 0.73 -35.64
N SER A 645 -4.74 -0.51 -35.76
CA SER A 645 -4.67 -1.47 -34.68
C SER A 645 -3.20 -1.74 -34.36
N ARG A 646 -2.87 -1.78 -33.06
CA ARG A 646 -1.56 -2.10 -32.55
C ARG A 646 -1.69 -3.25 -31.57
N VAL A 647 -0.80 -4.21 -31.68
CA VAL A 647 -0.63 -5.28 -30.70
C VAL A 647 0.78 -5.27 -30.18
N ALA A 648 0.93 -5.53 -28.89
CA ALA A 648 2.22 -5.49 -28.25
C ALA A 648 2.37 -6.58 -27.19
N ARG A 649 3.62 -6.97 -26.96
CA ARG A 649 4.03 -7.89 -25.90
C ARG A 649 5.02 -7.19 -24.98
N ASN A 650 4.75 -7.17 -23.68
CA ASN A 650 5.70 -6.62 -22.72
C ASN A 650 6.99 -7.45 -22.64
N ARG A 651 8.10 -6.77 -22.33
CA ARG A 651 9.35 -7.43 -21.90
C ARG A 651 9.17 -8.09 -20.54
N ASN A 652 10.10 -8.98 -20.21
CA ASN A 652 10.24 -9.54 -18.87
C ASN A 652 11.20 -8.72 -17.98
N SER A 653 11.83 -7.69 -18.53
CA SER A 653 12.72 -6.76 -17.83
C SER A 653 12.37 -5.32 -18.16
N MET A 654 12.54 -4.44 -17.17
CA MET A 654 12.37 -3.00 -17.26
C MET A 654 13.61 -2.31 -16.72
N VAL A 655 14.12 -1.34 -17.46
CA VAL A 655 15.15 -0.41 -16.99
C VAL A 655 14.70 1.00 -17.35
N GLY A 656 14.38 1.81 -16.34
CA GLY A 656 14.06 3.22 -16.50
C GLY A 656 15.24 4.07 -16.02
N VAL A 657 15.72 4.98 -16.86
CA VAL A 657 16.82 5.91 -16.54
C VAL A 657 16.29 7.34 -16.61
N SER A 658 16.39 8.08 -15.51
CA SER A 658 15.96 9.47 -15.49
C SER A 658 16.94 10.39 -16.24
N ALA A 659 16.49 11.60 -16.54
CA ALA A 659 17.39 12.71 -16.80
C ALA A 659 18.31 12.96 -15.58
N GLU A 660 19.44 13.62 -15.81
CA GLU A 660 20.35 13.99 -14.72
C GLU A 660 19.77 15.13 -13.88
N PHE A 661 19.77 14.94 -12.56
CA PHE A 661 19.31 15.96 -11.62
C PHE A 661 20.50 16.58 -10.92
N ALA A 662 20.65 17.90 -11.02
CA ALA A 662 21.60 18.66 -10.24
C ALA A 662 20.98 19.04 -8.89
N PHE A 663 21.63 18.66 -7.78
CA PHE A 663 21.13 18.90 -6.42
C PHE A 663 21.44 20.31 -5.89
N GLY A 664 22.28 21.08 -6.60
CA GLY A 664 22.76 22.39 -6.15
C GLY A 664 23.71 22.36 -4.94
N ILE A 665 23.94 21.16 -4.37
CA ILE A 665 24.87 20.89 -3.27
C ILE A 665 25.71 19.66 -3.61
N SER A 666 26.93 19.59 -3.07
CA SER A 666 27.75 18.38 -3.13
C SER A 666 27.39 17.48 -1.95
N THR A 667 26.95 16.26 -2.20
CA THR A 667 26.60 15.28 -1.16
C THR A 667 27.35 13.97 -1.35
N SER A 668 27.58 13.25 -0.24
CA SER A 668 28.06 11.86 -0.23
C SER A 668 26.94 10.86 0.08
N SER A 669 25.69 11.32 0.22
CA SER A 669 24.56 10.47 0.58
C SER A 669 23.30 10.90 -0.19
N ILE A 670 22.64 9.93 -0.81
CA ILE A 670 21.40 10.15 -1.58
C ILE A 670 20.31 9.25 -1.01
N VAL A 671 19.07 9.73 -1.01
CA VAL A 671 17.88 8.92 -0.74
C VAL A 671 16.96 8.94 -1.95
N THR A 672 16.43 7.77 -2.30
CA THR A 672 15.34 7.65 -3.27
C THR A 672 14.12 7.03 -2.63
N GLN A 673 12.94 7.46 -3.06
CA GLN A 673 11.69 6.79 -2.73
C GLN A 673 10.95 6.46 -4.03
N PHE A 674 10.65 5.18 -4.23
CA PHE A 674 9.92 4.69 -5.39
C PHE A 674 8.62 4.02 -4.95
N THR A 675 7.51 4.44 -5.53
CA THR A 675 6.21 3.77 -5.33
C THR A 675 5.96 2.86 -6.52
N VAL A 676 5.82 1.56 -6.27
CA VAL A 676 5.58 0.54 -7.29
C VAL A 676 4.20 -0.06 -7.06
N ASP A 677 3.38 -0.13 -8.10
CA ASP A 677 2.04 -0.71 -8.05
C ASP A 677 1.94 -1.96 -8.95
N ALA A 678 0.84 -2.70 -8.82
CA ALA A 678 0.61 -4.02 -9.42
C ALA A 678 1.71 -5.04 -9.12
N PHE A 679 2.36 -4.94 -7.95
CA PHE A 679 3.48 -5.77 -7.55
C PHE A 679 3.03 -7.08 -6.89
N ASP A 680 3.52 -8.19 -7.43
CA ASP A 680 3.36 -9.54 -6.91
C ASP A 680 4.74 -10.11 -6.51
N ALA A 681 4.96 -10.33 -5.21
CA ALA A 681 6.23 -10.85 -4.69
C ALA A 681 6.62 -12.23 -5.21
N ALA A 682 5.67 -13.04 -5.67
CA ALA A 682 5.98 -14.36 -6.23
C ALA A 682 6.50 -14.28 -7.68
N ARG A 683 6.27 -13.16 -8.36
CA ARG A 683 6.52 -13.01 -9.80
C ARG A 683 7.51 -11.91 -10.13
N HIS A 684 7.55 -10.87 -9.30
CA HIS A 684 8.20 -9.61 -9.62
C HIS A 684 9.40 -9.35 -8.72
N THR A 685 10.41 -8.72 -9.31
CA THR A 685 11.50 -8.10 -8.56
C THR A 685 11.58 -6.64 -8.91
N PHE A 686 11.91 -5.81 -7.92
CA PHE A 686 12.22 -4.40 -8.11
C PHE A 686 13.53 -4.10 -7.40
N SER A 687 14.47 -3.52 -8.14
CA SER A 687 15.82 -3.20 -7.70
C SER A 687 16.06 -1.70 -7.90
N PRO A 688 15.88 -0.88 -6.86
CA PRO A 688 16.21 0.53 -6.94
C PRO A 688 17.73 0.70 -7.12
N ARG A 689 18.11 1.61 -8.01
CA ARG A 689 19.50 2.00 -8.30
C ARG A 689 19.54 3.51 -8.55
N ILE A 690 20.73 4.08 -8.45
CA ILE A 690 21.03 5.41 -8.99
C ILE A 690 22.23 5.30 -9.94
N MET A 691 22.42 6.32 -10.77
CA MET A 691 23.65 6.51 -11.52
C MET A 691 24.29 7.84 -11.13
N VAL A 692 25.59 7.81 -10.84
CA VAL A 692 26.41 9.01 -10.60
C VAL A 692 27.50 9.00 -11.65
N GLY A 693 27.47 9.99 -12.55
CA GLY A 693 28.20 9.90 -13.82
C GLY A 693 27.76 8.65 -14.60
N GLY A 694 28.72 7.80 -15.01
CA GLY A 694 28.45 6.52 -15.68
C GLY A 694 28.32 5.32 -14.74
N ALA A 695 28.58 5.47 -13.45
CA ALA A 695 28.60 4.34 -12.51
C ALA A 695 27.20 4.04 -11.96
N VAL A 696 26.77 2.77 -12.01
CA VAL A 696 25.53 2.30 -11.40
C VAL A 696 25.79 1.95 -9.94
N ILE A 697 25.05 2.58 -9.02
CA ILE A 697 25.22 2.39 -7.57
C ILE A 697 24.00 1.65 -7.01
N THR A 698 24.28 0.61 -6.23
CA THR A 698 23.27 -0.13 -5.47
C THR A 698 23.04 0.54 -4.11
N PRO A 699 21.82 0.48 -3.56
CA PRO A 699 21.53 1.07 -2.26
C PRO A 699 22.29 0.38 -1.14
N SER A 700 22.75 1.16 -0.17
CA SER A 700 23.35 0.65 1.07
C SER A 700 22.27 0.07 1.98
N THR A 701 21.09 0.68 2.00
CA THR A 701 19.92 0.17 2.70
C THR A 701 18.66 0.41 1.88
N THR A 702 17.70 -0.52 1.95
CA THR A 702 16.37 -0.38 1.36
C THR A 702 15.33 -0.84 2.36
N VAL A 703 14.38 0.04 2.67
CA VAL A 703 13.18 -0.26 3.47
C VAL A 703 12.00 -0.39 2.52
N VAL A 704 11.27 -1.50 2.62
CA VAL A 704 10.09 -1.77 1.81
C VAL A 704 8.86 -1.71 2.69
N THR A 705 7.93 -0.82 2.35
CA THR A 705 6.64 -0.70 3.03
C THR A 705 5.54 -1.17 2.08
N VAL A 706 4.70 -2.10 2.55
CA VAL A 706 3.50 -2.54 1.83
C VAL A 706 2.34 -1.63 2.23
N ASP A 707 1.58 -1.16 1.25
CA ASP A 707 0.38 -0.36 1.52
C ASP A 707 -0.73 -1.28 2.10
N PRO A 708 -1.24 -1.01 3.32
CA PRO A 708 -2.27 -1.83 3.94
C PRO A 708 -3.63 -1.76 3.21
N ALA A 709 -3.91 -0.67 2.49
CA ALA A 709 -5.14 -0.52 1.71
C ALA A 709 -5.03 -1.13 0.30
N ALA A 710 -3.80 -1.21 -0.24
CA ALA A 710 -3.52 -1.80 -1.55
C ALA A 710 -2.31 -2.76 -1.47
N PRO A 711 -2.50 -4.06 -1.15
CA PRO A 711 -1.40 -5.01 -0.93
C PRO A 711 -0.47 -5.22 -2.15
N ALA A 712 -0.91 -4.87 -3.34
CA ALA A 712 -0.12 -4.89 -4.57
C ALA A 712 0.81 -3.67 -4.71
N ARG A 713 0.69 -2.67 -3.84
CA ARG A 713 1.51 -1.46 -3.83
C ARG A 713 2.62 -1.55 -2.79
N ARG A 714 3.81 -1.14 -3.19
CA ARG A 714 5.01 -1.12 -2.34
C ARG A 714 5.77 0.18 -2.50
N THR A 715 6.19 0.74 -1.38
CA THR A 715 7.12 1.88 -1.34
C THR A 715 8.51 1.38 -0.99
N TYR A 716 9.49 1.69 -1.83
CA TYR A 716 10.90 1.39 -1.62
C TYR A 716 11.63 2.67 -1.24
N VAL A 717 12.04 2.80 0.01
CA VAL A 717 12.89 3.89 0.48
C VAL A 717 14.32 3.38 0.54
N SER A 718 15.21 3.95 -0.27
CA SER A 718 16.58 3.45 -0.41
C SER A 718 17.59 4.56 -0.15
N THR A 719 18.63 4.27 0.62
CA THR A 719 19.74 5.18 0.91
C THR A 719 21.02 4.69 0.24
N TYR A 720 21.78 5.60 -0.34
CA TYR A 720 23.02 5.32 -1.08
C TYR A 720 24.17 6.10 -0.45
N ALA A 721 25.15 5.39 0.10
CA ALA A 721 26.43 5.97 0.48
C ALA A 721 27.34 6.03 -0.75
N LEU A 722 27.83 7.22 -1.08
CA LEU A 722 28.69 7.47 -2.23
C LEU A 722 30.16 7.42 -1.82
N GLY A 723 31.01 6.80 -2.64
CA GLY A 723 32.46 6.76 -2.41
C GLY A 723 33.17 8.12 -2.59
N ALA A 724 32.52 9.06 -3.29
CA ALA A 724 32.97 10.43 -3.47
C ALA A 724 31.74 11.36 -3.52
N ALA A 725 31.90 12.60 -3.05
CA ALA A 725 30.82 13.57 -3.07
C ALA A 725 30.48 13.98 -4.52
N THR A 726 29.19 14.09 -4.84
CA THR A 726 28.67 14.47 -6.16
C THR A 726 27.64 15.59 -6.06
N GLY A 727 27.54 16.41 -7.11
CA GLY A 727 26.52 17.44 -7.26
C GLY A 727 25.28 16.99 -8.04
N SER A 728 25.31 15.81 -8.66
CA SER A 728 24.23 15.30 -9.52
C SER A 728 24.12 13.78 -9.49
N ALA A 729 22.93 13.28 -9.79
CA ALA A 729 22.65 11.86 -10.01
C ALA A 729 21.43 11.64 -10.91
N ARG A 730 21.31 10.43 -11.46
CA ARG A 730 20.11 9.92 -12.15
C ARG A 730 19.46 8.83 -11.31
N MET A 731 18.14 8.76 -11.33
CA MET A 731 17.41 7.58 -10.88
C MET A 731 17.53 6.49 -11.93
N ARG A 732 17.82 5.26 -11.51
CA ARG A 732 17.80 4.08 -12.37
C ARG A 732 16.92 3.02 -11.73
N VAL A 733 15.73 2.82 -12.26
CA VAL A 733 14.83 1.78 -11.78
C VAL A 733 15.02 0.51 -12.59
N GLN A 734 15.12 -0.63 -11.92
CA GLN A 734 15.17 -1.94 -12.56
C GLN A 734 14.06 -2.82 -12.01
N ALA A 735 13.30 -3.45 -12.89
CA ALA A 735 12.30 -4.45 -12.50
C ALA A 735 12.38 -5.65 -13.43
N SER A 736 11.99 -6.82 -12.92
CA SER A 736 11.80 -8.01 -13.76
C SER A 736 10.55 -8.76 -13.34
N THR A 737 10.01 -9.53 -14.28
CA THR A 737 8.89 -10.45 -14.04
C THR A 737 9.20 -11.81 -14.66
N ASN A 738 8.76 -12.89 -14.01
CA ASN A 738 8.76 -14.22 -14.62
C ASN A 738 7.52 -14.47 -15.51
N ASN A 739 6.56 -13.54 -15.56
CA ASN A 739 5.34 -13.63 -16.36
C ASN A 739 5.02 -12.28 -17.02
N VAL A 740 5.20 -12.17 -18.33
CA VAL A 740 4.98 -10.90 -19.08
C VAL A 740 3.53 -10.43 -19.14
N VAL A 741 2.56 -11.27 -18.76
CA VAL A 741 1.13 -10.91 -18.60
C VAL A 741 0.87 -10.21 -17.27
N SER A 742 1.82 -10.29 -16.33
CA SER A 742 1.77 -9.64 -15.02
C SER A 742 3.05 -8.84 -14.83
N VAL A 743 2.96 -7.52 -15.02
CA VAL A 743 4.10 -6.60 -14.86
C VAL A 743 3.77 -5.56 -13.79
N PRO A 744 4.67 -5.29 -12.84
CA PRO A 744 4.54 -4.13 -11.98
C PRO A 744 4.88 -2.87 -12.78
N PHE A 745 4.57 -1.70 -12.23
CA PHE A 745 5.02 -0.45 -12.80
C PHE A 745 5.37 0.55 -11.71
N LEU A 746 6.28 1.47 -12.03
CA LEU A 746 6.61 2.57 -11.13
C LEU A 746 5.54 3.65 -11.26
N GLN A 747 4.81 3.90 -10.17
CA GLN A 747 3.78 4.91 -10.08
C GLN A 747 4.39 6.31 -9.94
N ASP A 748 5.32 6.48 -9.00
CA ASP A 748 6.01 7.75 -8.76
C ASP A 748 7.41 7.53 -8.21
N ALA A 749 8.25 8.55 -8.37
CA ALA A 749 9.65 8.53 -8.01
C ALA A 749 10.06 9.82 -7.28
N PHE A 750 10.94 9.68 -6.31
CA PHE A 750 11.53 10.78 -5.57
C PHE A 750 13.02 10.52 -5.37
N ILE A 751 13.82 11.58 -5.46
CA ILE A 751 15.26 11.55 -5.18
C ILE A 751 15.65 12.81 -4.40
N ALA A 752 16.51 12.66 -3.40
CA ALA A 752 17.06 13.77 -2.63
C ALA A 752 18.53 13.52 -2.24
N ALA A 753 19.32 14.58 -2.28
CA ALA A 753 20.61 14.67 -1.61
C ALA A 753 20.39 14.89 -0.10
N LEU A 754 21.12 14.13 0.72
CA LEU A 754 21.15 14.28 2.18
C LEU A 754 22.30 15.16 2.65
#